data_AF-A0A1Q6ZIG6-F1
#
_entry.id   AF-A0A1Q6ZIG6-F1
#
_cell.length_a   1.000
_cell.length_b   1.000
_cell.length_c   1.000
_cell.angle_alpha   90.00
_cell.angle_beta   90.00
_cell.angle_gamma   90.00
#
_symmetry.space_group_name_H-M   'P 1'
#
loop_
_entity.id
_entity.type
_entity.pdbx_description
1 polymer ?
#
loop_
_entity_poly.entity_id
_entity_poly.type
_entity_poly.pdbx_seq_one_letter_code
_entity_poly.pdbx_strand_id
1 'polypeptide(L)'
;MALHHARAIARSGGLAQLVAVADPVPASLASVRQASLGVREFPSLEELLATVAVDVVHVCTPANTHATLARAALGAGCHVYVEKPFAESTVAAEQVLSLASRQGLQVCPGHQCLFERPAVRAQALLPYLGDVVHVESFFAFTPAGPRPTGTAPLAPHHQLLDILPHPVYLLEHFLRQGDARSPIDLIAIEVGPQGTVHALVRCGRLTGTLVVTLEGRPVQHYLRLVGSHGMAQCDFVVGTVQRLLGPGTSGIDKVLAPFRLARQLVGEATSTLSTRVIPRQRSYPGLTEITAAFYRAIQSGSAPPVSPDSILATQRICDQIAAVILPTTGTAAPVRPVPPTIATGGSAVAVTGATGLLGSEVVRELTHAGTAVRAVVRREPAPWEQIPGVEYVVADLGAPLATGALRGCRVVVHCAAETRGSWDAHQRNSIDATRHLLSAAAAARVRAIVHVSSLGVLADGASQRKAAPDESTPPAPNSQDRGPYVWGKLESERLALRLGEELGLQVKVVRPGAIIDSRHFDPPGRLGRRVGPVFVAVGSPRDQLAVVERSLAARTLAWLALHFDEAPETLHLVAPQPPTKRDLVTLLRRTNPDLTVVWLPRALLLPLAWLSIALQKVLHPRRPAMNPARAFAPQPVDTTRIQALAPLVLTQSPRRSAAASSPTGAVTGAGEDPRPRPRGHQGSSLARRISGE
;
A
#
# COMPACT_ATOMS: atom_id res chain seq x y z
N MET A 1 11.63 6.37 -13.69
CA MET A 1 12.40 5.31 -14.36
C MET A 1 13.55 5.86 -15.19
N ALA A 2 13.35 6.81 -16.11
CA ALA A 2 14.42 7.37 -16.96
C ALA A 2 15.73 7.75 -16.24
N LEU A 3 15.68 8.41 -15.07
CA LEU A 3 16.89 8.73 -14.28
C LEU A 3 17.68 7.48 -13.82
N HIS A 4 17.01 6.35 -13.59
CA HIS A 4 17.69 5.09 -13.29
C HIS A 4 18.41 4.54 -14.51
N HIS A 5 17.80 4.61 -15.70
CA HIS A 5 18.48 4.23 -16.96
C HIS A 5 19.65 5.15 -17.28
N ALA A 6 19.50 6.47 -17.16
CA ALA A 6 20.61 7.42 -17.38
C ALA A 6 21.83 7.08 -16.51
N ARG A 7 21.60 6.72 -15.24
CA ARG A 7 22.65 6.25 -14.31
C ARG A 7 23.20 4.88 -14.70
N ALA A 8 22.37 3.96 -15.18
CA ALA A 8 22.80 2.64 -15.64
C ALA A 8 23.69 2.73 -16.89
N ILE A 9 23.31 3.58 -17.85
CA ILE A 9 24.09 3.90 -19.06
C ILE A 9 25.45 4.49 -18.67
N ALA A 10 25.47 5.51 -17.80
CA ALA A 10 26.72 6.10 -17.33
C ALA A 10 27.65 5.08 -16.62
N ARG A 11 27.09 3.99 -16.08
CA ARG A 11 27.84 2.93 -15.39
C ARG A 11 28.16 1.73 -16.26
N SER A 12 27.73 1.70 -17.52
CA SER A 12 27.98 0.57 -18.42
C SER A 12 29.42 0.52 -18.96
N GLY A 13 30.38 1.16 -18.28
CA GLY A 13 31.82 1.04 -18.59
C GLY A 13 32.22 1.58 -19.97
N GLY A 14 31.53 2.61 -20.48
CA GLY A 14 31.81 3.19 -21.79
C GLY A 14 31.19 2.44 -22.98
N LEU A 15 30.39 1.40 -22.73
CA LEU A 15 29.68 0.66 -23.80
C LEU A 15 28.65 1.51 -24.56
N ALA A 16 28.14 2.57 -23.95
CA ALA A 16 27.15 3.47 -24.55
C ALA A 16 27.27 4.88 -23.95
N GLN A 17 26.71 5.85 -24.65
CA GLN A 17 26.59 7.24 -24.23
C GLN A 17 25.14 7.70 -24.35
N LEU A 18 24.62 8.38 -23.32
CA LEU A 18 23.33 9.04 -23.39
C LEU A 18 23.46 10.34 -24.20
N VAL A 19 22.89 10.37 -25.40
CA VAL A 19 23.04 11.51 -26.34
C VAL A 19 21.81 12.43 -26.41
N ALA A 20 20.63 11.90 -26.11
CA ALA A 20 19.37 12.64 -26.18
C ALA A 20 18.31 12.03 -25.25
N VAL A 21 17.33 12.84 -24.84
CA VAL A 21 16.14 12.45 -24.07
C VAL A 21 14.92 13.17 -24.60
N ALA A 22 13.79 12.45 -24.70
CA ALA A 22 12.50 12.99 -25.08
C ALA A 22 11.47 12.82 -23.96
N ASP A 23 10.74 13.89 -23.62
CA ASP A 23 9.62 13.86 -22.67
C ASP A 23 8.67 15.04 -22.97
N PRO A 24 7.35 14.81 -23.10
CA PRO A 24 6.39 15.89 -23.38
C PRO A 24 6.21 16.86 -22.21
N VAL A 25 6.73 16.54 -21.02
CA VAL A 25 6.65 17.37 -19.81
C VAL A 25 7.98 18.12 -19.58
N PRO A 26 8.05 19.44 -19.78
CA PRO A 26 9.30 20.21 -19.64
C PRO A 26 9.99 20.08 -18.27
N ALA A 27 9.21 19.92 -17.19
CA ALA A 27 9.76 19.72 -15.85
C ALA A 27 10.51 18.39 -15.69
N SER A 28 10.11 17.34 -16.43
CA SER A 28 10.79 16.05 -16.46
C SER A 28 12.16 16.16 -17.13
N LEU A 29 12.25 16.89 -18.25
CA LEU A 29 13.49 17.15 -18.98
C LEU A 29 14.55 17.84 -18.10
N ALA A 30 14.13 18.88 -17.37
CA ALA A 30 15.01 19.62 -16.46
C ALA A 30 15.66 18.73 -15.38
N SER A 31 14.97 17.69 -14.92
CA SER A 31 15.48 16.76 -13.91
C SER A 31 16.58 15.84 -14.48
N VAL A 32 16.48 15.46 -15.75
CA VAL A 32 17.50 14.64 -16.42
C VAL A 32 18.73 15.48 -16.76
N ARG A 33 18.54 16.72 -17.19
CA ARG A 33 19.64 17.69 -17.44
C ARG A 33 20.56 17.86 -16.24
N GLN A 34 19.99 17.96 -15.04
CA GLN A 34 20.76 18.09 -13.80
C GLN A 34 21.58 16.83 -13.48
N ALA A 35 21.15 15.66 -13.98
CA ALA A 35 21.80 14.38 -13.71
C ALA A 35 22.78 13.95 -14.82
N SER A 36 22.72 14.55 -16.01
CA SER A 36 23.53 14.16 -17.18
C SER A 36 23.90 15.39 -18.01
N LEU A 37 25.19 15.77 -17.99
CA LEU A 37 25.70 16.92 -18.73
C LEU A 37 25.75 16.63 -20.24
N GLY A 38 25.34 17.61 -21.06
CA GLY A 38 25.48 17.56 -22.53
C GLY A 38 24.42 16.76 -23.28
N VAL A 39 23.34 16.34 -22.63
CA VAL A 39 22.24 15.58 -23.26
C VAL A 39 21.29 16.53 -23.99
N ARG A 40 20.95 16.24 -25.24
CA ARG A 40 19.95 17.00 -26.02
C ARG A 40 18.53 16.66 -25.57
N GLU A 41 17.65 17.66 -25.54
CA GLU A 41 16.28 17.53 -25.05
C GLU A 41 15.28 17.72 -26.19
N PHE A 42 14.25 16.87 -26.24
CA PHE A 42 13.19 16.91 -27.24
C PHE A 42 11.81 16.76 -26.57
N PRO A 43 10.76 17.34 -27.14
CA PRO A 43 9.39 17.21 -26.61
C PRO A 43 8.73 15.88 -27.01
N SER A 44 9.26 15.18 -28.03
CA SER A 44 8.69 13.95 -28.58
C SER A 44 9.78 12.99 -29.09
N LEU A 45 9.44 11.70 -29.21
CA LEU A 45 10.36 10.69 -29.77
C LEU A 45 10.59 10.95 -31.26
N GLU A 46 9.56 11.38 -31.97
CA GLU A 46 9.58 11.69 -33.39
C GLU A 46 10.60 12.79 -33.71
N GLU A 47 10.58 13.89 -32.96
CA GLU A 47 11.54 14.99 -33.13
C GLU A 47 12.97 14.57 -32.76
N LEU A 48 13.13 13.73 -31.74
CA LEU A 48 14.42 13.18 -31.35
C LEU A 48 15.02 12.35 -32.50
N LEU A 49 14.25 11.41 -33.05
CA LEU A 49 14.70 10.51 -34.12
C LEU A 49 14.94 11.25 -35.44
N ALA A 50 14.22 12.34 -35.70
CA ALA A 50 14.44 13.18 -36.88
C ALA A 50 15.74 14.02 -36.79
N THR A 51 16.21 14.32 -35.57
CA THR A 51 17.32 15.26 -35.34
C THR A 51 18.61 14.56 -34.90
N VAL A 52 18.50 13.38 -34.28
CA VAL A 52 19.60 12.67 -33.66
C VAL A 52 19.65 11.23 -34.15
N ALA A 53 20.76 10.85 -34.79
CA ALA A 53 21.08 9.45 -35.00
C ALA A 53 21.34 8.78 -33.63
N VAL A 54 20.54 7.76 -33.30
CA VAL A 54 20.67 6.96 -32.08
C VAL A 54 20.66 5.48 -32.42
N ASP A 55 21.52 4.70 -31.75
CA ASP A 55 21.58 3.25 -31.96
C ASP A 55 20.53 2.50 -31.13
N VAL A 56 20.25 3.01 -29.92
CA VAL A 56 19.35 2.36 -28.95
C VAL A 56 18.40 3.37 -28.32
N VAL A 57 17.10 3.04 -28.27
CA VAL A 57 16.07 3.82 -27.56
C VAL A 57 15.62 3.08 -26.31
N HIS A 58 15.65 3.76 -25.15
CA HIS A 58 15.11 3.26 -23.90
C HIS A 58 13.71 3.84 -23.63
N VAL A 59 12.68 3.01 -23.75
CA VAL A 59 11.28 3.37 -23.47
C VAL A 59 11.01 3.21 -21.97
N CYS A 60 10.91 4.34 -21.27
CA CYS A 60 10.73 4.40 -19.80
C CYS A 60 9.41 5.08 -19.39
N THR A 61 8.42 5.03 -20.27
CA THR A 61 7.14 5.76 -20.20
C THR A 61 6.07 4.96 -19.44
N PRO A 62 4.81 5.43 -19.34
CA PRO A 62 3.72 4.57 -18.87
C PRO A 62 3.51 3.35 -19.80
N ALA A 63 3.06 2.23 -19.23
CA ALA A 63 2.92 0.94 -19.91
C ALA A 63 2.10 1.00 -21.21
N ASN A 64 1.03 1.79 -21.24
CA ASN A 64 0.12 1.90 -22.39
C ASN A 64 0.73 2.58 -23.63
N THR A 65 1.94 3.15 -23.51
CA THR A 65 2.65 3.75 -24.65
C THR A 65 3.84 2.91 -25.11
N HIS A 66 4.16 1.81 -24.42
CA HIS A 66 5.38 1.02 -24.68
C HIS A 66 5.43 0.46 -26.10
N ALA A 67 4.42 -0.27 -26.54
CA ALA A 67 4.43 -0.90 -27.85
C ALA A 67 4.48 0.12 -29.00
N THR A 68 3.72 1.21 -28.88
CA THR A 68 3.71 2.30 -29.87
C THR A 68 5.09 2.94 -30.02
N LEU A 69 5.72 3.33 -28.91
CA LEU A 69 7.03 3.98 -28.92
C LEU A 69 8.14 3.01 -29.35
N ALA A 70 8.08 1.75 -28.90
CA ALA A 70 9.03 0.72 -29.32
C ALA A 70 8.96 0.48 -30.83
N ARG A 71 7.75 0.40 -31.41
CA ARG A 71 7.58 0.25 -32.86
C ARG A 71 8.06 1.46 -33.64
N ALA A 72 7.88 2.67 -33.12
CA ALA A 72 8.39 3.89 -33.76
C ALA A 72 9.92 3.89 -33.79
N ALA A 73 10.57 3.54 -32.68
CA ALA A 73 12.03 3.44 -32.60
C ALA A 73 12.61 2.34 -33.51
N LEU A 74 12.00 1.15 -33.51
CA LEU A 74 12.37 0.07 -34.45
C LEU A 74 12.18 0.54 -35.91
N GLY A 75 11.05 1.19 -36.21
CA GLY A 75 10.75 1.79 -37.51
C GLY A 75 11.84 2.75 -38.02
N ALA A 76 12.53 3.46 -37.11
CA ALA A 76 13.64 4.35 -37.40
C ALA A 76 15.02 3.66 -37.46
N GLY A 77 15.08 2.34 -37.30
CA GLY A 77 16.33 1.57 -37.34
C GLY A 77 17.05 1.41 -36.00
N CYS A 78 16.41 1.74 -34.87
CA CYS A 78 17.04 1.68 -33.56
C CYS A 78 16.74 0.38 -32.82
N HIS A 79 17.72 -0.17 -32.11
CA HIS A 79 17.48 -1.20 -31.08
C HIS A 79 16.63 -0.61 -29.94
N VAL A 80 15.87 -1.43 -29.22
CA VAL A 80 14.95 -0.92 -28.19
C VAL A 80 15.09 -1.65 -26.86
N TYR A 81 15.23 -0.87 -25.78
CA TYR A 81 14.99 -1.33 -24.42
C TYR A 81 13.60 -0.85 -23.97
N VAL A 82 12.75 -1.73 -23.43
CA VAL A 82 11.40 -1.38 -22.98
C VAL A 82 11.25 -1.75 -21.51
N GLU A 83 10.89 -0.78 -20.66
CA GLU A 83 10.58 -1.03 -19.26
C GLU A 83 9.38 -1.96 -19.08
N LYS A 84 9.25 -2.53 -17.88
CA LYS A 84 8.12 -3.41 -17.57
C LYS A 84 6.84 -2.62 -17.26
N PRO A 85 5.64 -3.19 -17.49
CA PRO A 85 5.39 -4.38 -18.33
C PRO A 85 5.79 -4.11 -19.79
N PHE A 86 6.30 -5.12 -20.49
CA PHE A 86 6.90 -4.96 -21.82
C PHE A 86 5.95 -4.34 -22.85
N ALA A 87 4.68 -4.77 -22.83
CA ALA A 87 3.60 -4.17 -23.62
C ALA A 87 2.27 -4.27 -22.85
N GLU A 88 1.25 -3.61 -23.37
CA GLU A 88 -0.12 -3.64 -22.84
C GLU A 88 -0.84 -4.98 -23.08
N SER A 89 -0.35 -5.81 -24.00
CA SER A 89 -0.89 -7.15 -24.28
C SER A 89 0.14 -8.02 -24.99
N THR A 90 -0.11 -9.33 -24.99
CA THR A 90 0.65 -10.34 -25.74
C THR A 90 0.67 -10.01 -27.22
N VAL A 91 -0.47 -9.63 -27.79
CA VAL A 91 -0.58 -9.26 -29.21
C VAL A 91 0.31 -8.06 -29.53
N ALA A 92 0.32 -7.04 -28.67
CA ALA A 92 1.19 -5.88 -28.83
C ALA A 92 2.68 -6.26 -28.69
N ALA A 93 3.02 -7.13 -27.75
CA ALA A 93 4.38 -7.66 -27.61
C ALA A 93 4.84 -8.43 -28.86
N GLU A 94 3.98 -9.28 -29.43
CA GLU A 94 4.24 -10.01 -30.67
C GLU A 94 4.49 -9.06 -31.85
N GLN A 95 3.73 -7.97 -31.95
CA GLN A 95 3.93 -6.96 -32.99
C GLN A 95 5.30 -6.27 -32.88
N VAL A 96 5.73 -5.92 -31.66
CA VAL A 96 7.05 -5.31 -31.41
C VAL A 96 8.16 -6.29 -31.79
N LEU A 97 8.11 -7.53 -31.28
CA LEU A 97 9.13 -8.54 -31.51
C LEU A 97 9.21 -8.96 -32.98
N SER A 98 8.06 -9.10 -33.65
CA SER A 98 7.99 -9.41 -35.08
C SER A 98 8.57 -8.29 -35.94
N LEU A 99 8.34 -7.02 -35.58
CA LEU A 99 8.94 -5.89 -36.27
C LEU A 99 10.47 -5.88 -36.10
N ALA A 100 10.95 -6.06 -34.87
CA ALA A 100 12.38 -6.14 -34.59
C ALA A 100 13.07 -7.25 -35.39
N SER A 101 12.46 -8.45 -35.43
CA SER A 101 12.96 -9.58 -36.21
C SER A 101 13.04 -9.25 -37.71
N ARG A 102 12.00 -8.64 -38.30
CA ARG A 102 12.00 -8.26 -39.73
C ARG A 102 13.08 -7.23 -40.08
N GLN A 103 13.44 -6.36 -39.14
CA GLN A 103 14.44 -5.31 -39.34
C GLN A 103 15.86 -5.73 -38.91
N GLY A 104 16.04 -6.95 -38.39
CA GLY A 104 17.33 -7.39 -37.85
C GLY A 104 17.76 -6.63 -36.60
N LEU A 105 16.80 -6.02 -35.88
CA LEU A 105 17.04 -5.25 -34.66
C LEU A 105 16.79 -6.10 -33.42
N GLN A 106 17.39 -5.68 -32.31
CA GLN A 106 17.28 -6.37 -31.03
C GLN A 106 16.39 -5.60 -30.05
N VAL A 107 15.69 -6.34 -29.19
CA VAL A 107 14.83 -5.81 -28.15
C VAL A 107 15.24 -6.38 -26.79
N CYS A 108 15.21 -5.55 -25.75
CA CYS A 108 15.50 -5.95 -24.38
C CYS A 108 14.38 -5.47 -23.43
N PRO A 109 13.79 -6.34 -22.60
CA PRO A 109 12.71 -5.96 -21.71
C PRO A 109 13.25 -5.57 -20.31
N GLY A 110 12.44 -4.87 -19.52
CA GLY A 110 12.71 -4.50 -18.12
C GLY A 110 12.68 -5.67 -17.13
N HIS A 111 13.47 -6.73 -17.38
CA HIS A 111 13.50 -7.97 -16.60
C HIS A 111 14.74 -8.02 -15.69
N GLN A 112 15.04 -6.91 -15.03
CA GLN A 112 16.31 -6.73 -14.33
C GLN A 112 16.52 -7.72 -13.16
N CYS A 113 15.46 -8.27 -12.55
CA CYS A 113 15.66 -9.22 -11.44
C CYS A 113 16.39 -10.49 -11.87
N LEU A 114 16.36 -10.87 -13.16
CA LEU A 114 17.18 -11.98 -13.69
C LEU A 114 18.69 -11.71 -13.60
N PHE A 115 19.08 -10.43 -13.57
CA PHE A 115 20.46 -9.97 -13.52
C PHE A 115 20.87 -9.50 -12.12
N GLU A 116 19.94 -9.58 -11.15
CA GLU A 116 20.28 -9.35 -9.76
C GLU A 116 21.08 -10.53 -9.19
N ARG A 117 21.91 -10.21 -8.19
CA ARG A 117 22.77 -11.20 -7.53
C ARG A 117 22.00 -12.48 -7.11
N PRO A 118 20.79 -12.43 -6.52
CA PRO A 118 20.09 -13.65 -6.15
C PRO A 118 19.77 -14.56 -7.33
N ALA A 119 19.29 -14.03 -8.45
CA ALA A 119 19.00 -14.83 -9.65
C ALA A 119 20.28 -15.38 -10.31
N VAL A 120 21.32 -14.56 -10.43
CA VAL A 120 22.62 -15.01 -10.98
C VAL A 120 23.22 -16.14 -10.12
N ARG A 121 23.12 -16.02 -8.80
CA ARG A 121 23.57 -17.07 -7.86
C ARG A 121 22.69 -18.31 -7.94
N ALA A 122 21.37 -18.15 -8.11
CA ALA A 122 20.44 -19.26 -8.30
C ALA A 122 20.78 -20.06 -9.57
N GLN A 123 21.04 -19.38 -10.68
CA GLN A 123 21.48 -19.99 -11.94
C GLN A 123 22.76 -20.81 -11.75
N ALA A 124 23.75 -20.26 -11.03
CA ALA A 124 25.00 -20.97 -10.72
C ALA A 124 24.81 -22.17 -9.77
N LEU A 125 23.68 -22.24 -9.05
CA LEU A 125 23.38 -23.35 -8.14
C LEU A 125 22.66 -24.51 -8.82
N LEU A 126 22.02 -24.30 -9.98
CA LEU A 126 21.24 -25.34 -10.67
C LEU A 126 21.95 -26.69 -10.81
N PRO A 127 23.24 -26.77 -11.22
CA PRO A 127 23.92 -28.07 -11.33
C PRO A 127 24.04 -28.84 -10.01
N TYR A 128 23.99 -28.15 -8.87
CA TYR A 128 24.08 -28.76 -7.54
C TYR A 128 22.72 -29.13 -6.95
N LEU A 129 21.62 -28.59 -7.50
CA LEU A 129 20.26 -28.92 -7.06
C LEU A 129 19.75 -30.22 -7.68
N GLY A 130 20.42 -30.75 -8.71
CA GLY A 130 19.93 -31.84 -9.54
C GLY A 130 18.80 -31.37 -10.46
N ASP A 131 17.91 -32.29 -10.84
CA ASP A 131 16.73 -31.97 -11.64
C ASP A 131 15.82 -31.03 -10.87
N VAL A 132 15.46 -29.89 -11.46
CA VAL A 132 14.48 -28.97 -10.87
C VAL A 132 13.12 -29.65 -10.86
N VAL A 133 12.47 -29.71 -9.69
CA VAL A 133 11.16 -30.34 -9.50
C VAL A 133 10.05 -29.32 -9.23
N HIS A 134 10.39 -28.21 -8.56
CA HIS A 134 9.44 -27.15 -8.21
C HIS A 134 10.08 -25.77 -8.20
N VAL A 135 9.34 -24.75 -8.67
CA VAL A 135 9.74 -23.34 -8.62
C VAL A 135 8.64 -22.52 -7.95
N GLU A 136 8.96 -21.85 -6.85
CA GLU A 136 8.04 -20.94 -6.15
C GLU A 136 8.53 -19.50 -6.30
N SER A 137 7.67 -18.61 -6.79
CA SER A 137 7.94 -17.18 -6.96
C SER A 137 6.92 -16.39 -6.15
N PHE A 138 7.41 -15.56 -5.23
CA PHE A 138 6.58 -14.85 -4.27
C PHE A 138 6.91 -13.37 -4.24
N PHE A 139 5.89 -12.52 -4.28
CA PHE A 139 6.01 -11.09 -4.10
C PHE A 139 4.91 -10.55 -3.20
N ALA A 140 5.31 -9.89 -2.11
CA ALA A 140 4.43 -9.17 -1.22
C ALA A 140 4.82 -7.70 -1.10
N PHE A 141 3.86 -6.80 -1.25
CA PHE A 141 4.05 -5.37 -0.97
C PHE A 141 2.74 -4.74 -0.56
N THR A 142 2.79 -3.57 0.09
CA THR A 142 1.60 -2.73 0.24
C THR A 142 1.62 -1.64 -0.83
N PRO A 143 0.52 -1.39 -1.56
CA PRO A 143 0.42 -0.29 -2.50
C PRO A 143 0.89 1.04 -1.91
N ALA A 144 1.66 1.80 -2.70
CA ALA A 144 2.13 3.11 -2.27
C ALA A 144 0.95 4.08 -2.14
N GLY A 145 0.91 4.83 -1.03
CA GLY A 145 -0.02 5.93 -0.84
C GLY A 145 0.32 7.15 -1.73
N PRO A 146 -0.45 8.25 -1.62
CA PRO A 146 -0.21 9.47 -2.38
C PRO A 146 1.24 9.97 -2.22
N ARG A 147 1.89 10.33 -3.33
CA ARG A 147 3.26 10.88 -3.29
C ARG A 147 3.22 12.34 -2.82
N PRO A 148 4.29 12.85 -2.17
CA PRO A 148 4.40 14.26 -1.78
C PRO A 148 4.27 15.25 -2.94
N THR A 149 4.42 14.78 -4.18
CA THR A 149 4.35 15.55 -5.43
C THR A 149 2.93 15.75 -5.97
N GLY A 150 1.89 15.32 -5.24
CA GLY A 150 0.50 15.57 -5.62
C GLY A 150 -0.05 14.70 -6.76
N THR A 151 0.72 13.74 -7.26
CA THR A 151 0.22 12.73 -8.19
C THR A 151 -0.63 11.70 -7.45
N ALA A 152 -1.86 11.49 -7.92
CA ALA A 152 -2.74 10.47 -7.37
C ALA A 152 -2.08 9.09 -7.46
N PRO A 153 -2.13 8.26 -6.40
CA PRO A 153 -1.56 6.93 -6.47
C PRO A 153 -2.29 6.08 -7.51
N LEU A 154 -1.56 5.24 -8.23
CA LEU A 154 -2.15 4.22 -9.11
C LEU A 154 -3.13 3.38 -8.29
N ALA A 155 -4.23 2.96 -8.91
CA ALA A 155 -5.15 2.02 -8.28
C ALA A 155 -4.41 0.74 -7.84
N PRO A 156 -4.81 0.08 -6.73
CA PRO A 156 -4.15 -1.13 -6.26
C PRO A 156 -4.00 -2.21 -7.34
N HIS A 157 -5.02 -2.43 -8.17
CA HIS A 157 -4.96 -3.37 -9.30
C HIS A 157 -3.95 -2.93 -10.38
N HIS A 158 -3.84 -1.63 -10.68
CA HIS A 158 -2.81 -1.14 -11.61
C HIS A 158 -1.40 -1.30 -11.03
N GLN A 159 -1.22 -1.08 -9.72
CA GLN A 159 0.07 -1.35 -9.06
C GLN A 159 0.40 -2.85 -9.07
N LEU A 160 -0.60 -3.72 -8.87
CA LEU A 160 -0.44 -5.16 -8.97
C LEU A 160 0.01 -5.56 -10.37
N LEU A 161 -0.69 -5.11 -11.42
CA LEU A 161 -0.34 -5.40 -12.81
C LEU A 161 1.03 -4.83 -13.22
N ASP A 162 1.41 -3.68 -12.67
CA ASP A 162 2.73 -3.09 -12.89
C ASP A 162 3.87 -3.88 -12.21
N ILE A 163 3.60 -4.55 -11.09
CA ILE A 163 4.58 -5.37 -10.35
C ILE A 163 4.61 -6.83 -10.82
N LEU A 164 3.47 -7.35 -11.29
CA LEU A 164 3.26 -8.74 -11.70
C LEU A 164 4.36 -9.31 -12.62
N PRO A 165 4.95 -8.56 -13.58
CA PRO A 165 6.04 -9.08 -14.40
C PRO A 165 7.24 -9.59 -13.58
N HIS A 166 7.59 -8.93 -12.48
CA HIS A 166 8.78 -9.27 -11.67
C HIS A 166 8.81 -10.74 -11.21
N PRO A 167 7.81 -11.23 -10.46
CA PRO A 167 7.78 -12.62 -10.05
C PRO A 167 7.45 -13.57 -11.21
N VAL A 168 6.75 -13.11 -12.26
CA VAL A 168 6.37 -13.96 -13.41
C VAL A 168 7.59 -14.32 -14.25
N TYR A 169 8.44 -13.37 -14.65
CA TYR A 169 9.61 -13.72 -15.46
C TYR A 169 10.65 -14.51 -14.68
N LEU A 170 10.73 -14.35 -13.35
CA LEU A 170 11.58 -15.20 -12.51
C LEU A 170 11.08 -16.65 -12.52
N LEU A 171 9.76 -16.83 -12.36
CA LEU A 171 9.13 -18.15 -12.42
C LEU A 171 9.33 -18.80 -13.80
N GLU A 172 9.01 -18.07 -14.87
CA GLU A 172 9.14 -18.51 -16.27
C GLU A 172 10.58 -18.94 -16.57
N HIS A 173 11.56 -18.10 -16.26
CA HIS A 173 12.97 -18.37 -16.52
C HIS A 173 13.43 -19.68 -15.87
N PHE A 174 13.15 -19.87 -14.58
CA PHE A 174 13.64 -21.05 -13.87
C PHE A 174 12.84 -22.33 -14.16
N LEU A 175 11.57 -22.22 -14.57
CA LEU A 175 10.85 -23.36 -15.15
C LEU A 175 11.49 -23.81 -16.47
N ARG A 176 11.88 -22.85 -17.34
CA ARG A 176 12.60 -23.15 -18.60
C ARG A 176 13.98 -23.76 -18.39
N GLN A 177 14.69 -23.36 -17.33
CA GLN A 177 15.98 -23.98 -16.98
C GLN A 177 15.82 -25.45 -16.58
N GLY A 178 14.68 -25.82 -15.99
CA GLY A 178 14.38 -27.20 -15.62
C GLY A 178 13.79 -28.05 -16.76
N ASP A 179 12.95 -27.44 -17.60
CA ASP A 179 12.42 -28.05 -18.83
C ASP A 179 12.22 -26.98 -19.90
N ALA A 180 13.16 -26.92 -20.84
CA ALA A 180 13.14 -25.92 -21.91
C ALA A 180 12.09 -26.22 -22.99
N ARG A 181 11.63 -27.47 -23.12
CA ARG A 181 10.82 -27.93 -24.26
C ARG A 181 9.33 -27.87 -23.98
N SER A 182 8.92 -28.13 -22.74
CA SER A 182 7.50 -28.16 -22.38
C SER A 182 6.87 -26.76 -22.39
N PRO A 183 5.58 -26.63 -22.72
CA PRO A 183 4.84 -25.40 -22.51
C PRO A 183 4.66 -25.12 -21.02
N ILE A 184 4.48 -23.85 -20.68
CA ILE A 184 4.18 -23.39 -19.32
C ILE A 184 2.68 -23.08 -19.25
N ASP A 185 1.93 -23.90 -18.52
CA ASP A 185 0.48 -23.82 -18.40
C ASP A 185 0.08 -23.31 -17.01
N LEU A 186 -0.84 -22.34 -16.95
CA LEU A 186 -1.51 -21.94 -15.72
C LEU A 186 -2.66 -22.92 -15.43
N ILE A 187 -2.48 -23.75 -14.41
CA ILE A 187 -3.45 -24.79 -14.02
C ILE A 187 -4.62 -24.20 -13.22
N ALA A 188 -4.33 -23.23 -12.35
CA ALA A 188 -5.33 -22.54 -11.56
C ALA A 188 -4.87 -21.11 -11.29
N ILE A 189 -5.82 -20.18 -11.26
CA ILE A 189 -5.60 -18.79 -10.86
C ILE A 189 -6.73 -18.43 -9.90
N GLU A 190 -6.36 -18.02 -8.68
CA GLU A 190 -7.27 -17.50 -7.68
C GLU A 190 -6.87 -16.06 -7.34
N VAL A 191 -7.83 -15.15 -7.33
CA VAL A 191 -7.62 -13.77 -6.89
C VAL A 191 -8.45 -13.56 -5.62
N GLY A 192 -7.76 -13.41 -4.51
CA GLY A 192 -8.36 -13.16 -3.21
C GLY A 192 -9.06 -11.79 -3.14
N PRO A 193 -9.92 -11.57 -2.13
CA PRO A 193 -10.79 -10.39 -2.00
C PRO A 193 -10.05 -9.06 -1.79
N GLN A 194 -8.72 -9.07 -1.67
CA GLN A 194 -7.87 -7.89 -1.51
C GLN A 194 -6.81 -7.78 -2.61
N GLY A 195 -6.97 -8.53 -3.71
CA GLY A 195 -6.05 -8.50 -4.86
C GLY A 195 -4.81 -9.39 -4.70
N THR A 196 -4.86 -10.40 -3.83
CA THR A 196 -3.82 -11.43 -3.72
C THR A 196 -4.01 -12.45 -4.84
N VAL A 197 -3.04 -12.57 -5.74
CA VAL A 197 -3.01 -13.56 -6.82
C VAL A 197 -2.31 -14.81 -6.32
N HIS A 198 -2.96 -15.96 -6.46
CA HIS A 198 -2.36 -17.29 -6.37
C HIS A 198 -2.48 -17.97 -7.73
N ALA A 199 -1.37 -18.41 -8.31
CA ALA A 199 -1.41 -19.21 -9.53
C ALA A 199 -0.58 -20.49 -9.39
N LEU A 200 -1.16 -21.61 -9.83
CA LEU A 200 -0.48 -22.89 -9.97
C LEU A 200 -0.05 -23.05 -11.42
N VAL A 201 1.21 -23.41 -11.62
CA VAL A 201 1.84 -23.48 -12.94
C VAL A 201 2.37 -24.90 -13.16
N ARG A 202 2.31 -25.39 -14.40
CA ARG A 202 2.92 -26.65 -14.82
C ARG A 202 3.81 -26.41 -16.03
N CYS A 203 5.00 -27.00 -16.02
CA CYS A 203 5.91 -27.06 -17.18
C CYS A 203 6.36 -28.50 -17.36
N GLY A 204 5.67 -29.26 -18.23
CA GLY A 204 5.91 -30.70 -18.37
C GLY A 204 5.69 -31.43 -17.05
N ARG A 205 6.77 -31.97 -16.46
CA ARG A 205 6.77 -32.63 -15.14
C ARG A 205 7.00 -31.67 -13.96
N LEU A 206 7.47 -30.46 -14.22
CA LEU A 206 7.75 -29.47 -13.21
C LEU A 206 6.48 -28.78 -12.77
N THR A 207 6.45 -28.43 -11.49
CA THR A 207 5.37 -27.63 -10.91
C THR A 207 5.91 -26.26 -10.52
N GLY A 208 5.04 -25.26 -10.52
CA GLY A 208 5.38 -23.93 -10.06
C GLY A 208 4.24 -23.28 -9.30
N THR A 209 4.60 -22.38 -8.39
CA THR A 209 3.64 -21.57 -7.63
C THR A 209 4.01 -20.11 -7.76
N LEU A 210 3.03 -19.27 -8.09
CA LEU A 210 3.14 -17.83 -8.10
C LEU A 210 2.22 -17.25 -7.05
N VAL A 211 2.74 -16.41 -6.15
CA VAL A 211 1.92 -15.64 -5.22
C VAL A 211 2.30 -14.17 -5.30
N VAL A 212 1.34 -13.31 -5.57
CA VAL A 212 1.52 -11.85 -5.54
C VAL A 212 0.46 -11.22 -4.64
N THR A 213 0.87 -10.63 -3.52
CA THR A 213 -0.07 -10.03 -2.54
C THR A 213 0.19 -8.55 -2.32
N LEU A 214 -0.92 -7.80 -2.23
CA LEU A 214 -0.93 -6.38 -1.88
C LEU A 214 -1.01 -6.11 -0.37
N GLU A 215 -1.06 -7.18 0.44
CA GLU A 215 -1.30 -7.08 1.88
C GLU A 215 -0.06 -7.39 2.73
N GLY A 216 0.96 -8.02 2.14
CA GLY A 216 2.08 -8.51 2.93
C GLY A 216 3.02 -7.39 3.42
N ARG A 217 3.39 -7.49 4.70
CA ARG A 217 4.44 -6.70 5.35
C ARG A 217 5.36 -7.61 6.16
N PRO A 218 6.69 -7.42 6.12
CA PRO A 218 7.44 -6.45 5.29
C PRO A 218 7.31 -6.75 3.79
N VAL A 219 7.79 -5.84 2.93
CA VAL A 219 7.93 -6.16 1.50
C VAL A 219 8.82 -7.40 1.39
N GLN A 220 8.34 -8.40 0.66
CA GLN A 220 9.08 -9.63 0.39
C GLN A 220 9.07 -9.88 -1.11
N HIS A 221 10.20 -10.31 -1.64
CA HIS A 221 10.33 -10.75 -3.01
C HIS A 221 11.36 -11.86 -3.02
N TYR A 222 10.91 -13.10 -3.24
CA TYR A 222 11.80 -14.25 -3.22
C TYR A 222 11.44 -15.27 -4.29
N LEU A 223 12.44 -16.08 -4.62
CA LEU A 223 12.33 -17.24 -5.48
C LEU A 223 12.87 -18.45 -4.69
N ARG A 224 12.16 -19.57 -4.75
CA ARG A 224 12.62 -20.85 -4.22
C ARG A 224 12.69 -21.87 -5.35
N LEU A 225 13.86 -22.48 -5.48
CA LEU A 225 14.12 -23.57 -6.41
C LEU A 225 14.25 -24.86 -5.59
N VAL A 226 13.44 -25.85 -5.92
CA VAL A 226 13.53 -27.20 -5.35
C VAL A 226 13.99 -28.12 -6.46
N GLY A 227 15.09 -28.83 -6.22
CA GLY A 227 15.58 -29.88 -7.09
C GLY A 227 15.70 -31.22 -6.36
N SER A 228 16.02 -32.28 -7.11
CA SER A 228 16.12 -33.64 -6.59
C SER A 228 17.21 -33.85 -5.53
N HIS A 229 18.19 -32.94 -5.45
CA HIS A 229 19.34 -33.03 -4.55
C HIS A 229 19.49 -31.82 -3.61
N GLY A 230 18.54 -30.87 -3.64
CA GLY A 230 18.59 -29.73 -2.75
C GLY A 230 17.61 -28.62 -3.09
N MET A 231 17.74 -27.52 -2.35
CA MET A 231 16.94 -26.30 -2.51
C MET A 231 17.84 -25.07 -2.50
N ALA A 232 17.48 -24.06 -3.28
CA ALA A 232 17.95 -22.69 -3.13
C ALA A 232 16.77 -21.74 -2.79
N GLN A 233 16.96 -20.90 -1.79
CA GLN A 233 16.07 -19.79 -1.42
C GLN A 233 16.77 -18.48 -1.73
N CYS A 234 16.19 -17.67 -2.60
CA CYS A 234 16.77 -16.43 -3.12
C CYS A 234 15.90 -15.25 -2.73
N ASP A 235 16.42 -14.32 -1.93
CA ASP A 235 15.69 -13.13 -1.48
C ASP A 235 16.20 -11.88 -2.20
N PHE A 236 15.33 -11.22 -2.95
CA PHE A 236 15.63 -10.03 -3.76
C PHE A 236 15.54 -8.73 -2.96
N VAL A 237 14.91 -8.73 -1.78
CA VAL A 237 14.82 -7.54 -0.93
C VAL A 237 16.11 -7.35 -0.13
N VAL A 238 16.55 -8.41 0.56
CA VAL A 238 17.82 -8.38 1.31
C VAL A 238 19.03 -8.78 0.47
N GLY A 239 18.82 -9.39 -0.70
CA GLY A 239 19.89 -9.75 -1.64
C GLY A 239 20.68 -11.00 -1.26
N THR A 240 20.09 -11.93 -0.51
CA THR A 240 20.77 -13.13 0.01
C THR A 240 20.31 -14.39 -0.71
N VAL A 241 21.17 -15.41 -0.73
CA VAL A 241 20.83 -16.75 -1.24
C VAL A 241 21.22 -17.79 -0.22
N GLN A 242 20.27 -18.61 0.20
CA GLN A 242 20.50 -19.74 1.09
C GLN A 242 20.38 -21.02 0.28
N ARG A 243 21.28 -21.99 0.55
CA ARG A 243 21.24 -23.31 -0.07
C ARG A 243 21.21 -24.41 0.97
N LEU A 244 20.40 -25.42 0.69
CA LEU A 244 20.29 -26.66 1.45
C LEU A 244 20.49 -27.81 0.48
N LEU A 245 21.66 -28.44 0.54
CA LEU A 245 22.05 -29.54 -0.36
C LEU A 245 22.04 -30.86 0.42
N GLY A 246 21.68 -31.94 -0.27
CA GLY A 246 21.64 -33.30 0.28
C GLY A 246 20.27 -33.71 0.83
N PRO A 247 20.14 -34.97 1.29
CA PRO A 247 18.85 -35.61 1.61
C PRO A 247 18.15 -35.06 2.87
N GLY A 248 18.78 -34.15 3.63
CA GLY A 248 18.13 -33.33 4.67
C GLY A 248 17.60 -34.06 5.91
N THR A 249 17.84 -35.37 6.07
CA THR A 249 17.12 -36.19 7.06
C THR A 249 17.97 -36.86 8.14
N SER A 250 19.30 -36.72 8.14
CA SER A 250 20.13 -37.31 9.21
C SER A 250 19.92 -36.60 10.55
N GLY A 251 19.98 -37.34 11.67
CA GLY A 251 19.81 -36.77 13.01
C GLY A 251 20.83 -35.65 13.33
N ILE A 252 22.05 -35.79 12.82
CA ILE A 252 23.13 -34.80 12.97
C ILE A 252 22.84 -33.56 12.09
N ASP A 253 22.35 -33.74 10.87
CA ASP A 253 22.01 -32.61 9.99
C ASP A 253 20.93 -31.73 10.59
N LYS A 254 19.95 -32.29 11.29
CA LYS A 254 18.90 -31.52 11.97
C LYS A 254 19.47 -30.56 13.03
N VAL A 255 20.55 -30.96 13.70
CA VAL A 255 21.24 -30.13 14.72
C VAL A 255 22.16 -29.11 14.06
N LEU A 256 22.89 -29.48 13.01
CA LEU A 256 23.89 -28.62 12.38
C LEU A 256 23.34 -27.69 11.29
N ALA A 257 22.20 -28.00 10.67
CA ALA A 257 21.61 -27.20 9.60
C ALA A 257 21.31 -25.75 10.01
N PRO A 258 20.72 -25.46 11.19
CA PRO A 258 20.50 -24.07 11.63
C PRO A 258 21.79 -23.25 11.70
N PHE A 259 22.87 -23.82 12.24
CA PHE A 259 24.18 -23.14 12.33
C PHE A 259 24.81 -22.92 10.96
N ARG A 260 24.69 -23.90 10.05
CA ARG A 260 25.14 -23.73 8.65
C ARG A 260 24.36 -22.63 7.94
N LEU A 261 23.05 -22.57 8.12
CA LEU A 261 22.19 -21.52 7.56
C LEU A 261 22.51 -20.15 8.16
N ALA A 262 22.74 -20.05 9.47
CA ALA A 262 23.17 -18.83 10.13
C ALA A 262 24.51 -18.33 9.57
N ARG A 263 25.49 -19.23 9.36
CA ARG A 263 26.77 -18.88 8.74
C ARG A 263 26.60 -18.39 7.30
N GLN A 264 25.73 -19.02 6.52
CA GLN A 264 25.39 -18.55 5.17
C GLN A 264 24.76 -17.15 5.21
N LEU A 265 23.79 -16.90 6.10
CA LEU A 265 23.15 -15.60 6.25
C LEU A 265 24.15 -14.50 6.62
N VAL A 266 25.03 -14.75 7.58
CA VAL A 266 26.09 -13.78 7.96
C VAL A 266 27.02 -13.51 6.78
N GLY A 267 27.46 -14.55 6.06
CA GLY A 267 28.33 -14.38 4.89
C GLY A 267 27.67 -13.60 3.75
N GLU A 268 26.44 -13.97 3.38
CA GLU A 268 25.69 -13.31 2.31
C GLU A 268 25.30 -11.87 2.68
N ALA A 269 24.92 -11.61 3.94
CA ALA A 269 24.64 -10.26 4.43
C ALA A 269 25.88 -9.36 4.40
N THR A 270 27.04 -9.88 4.83
CA THR A 270 28.32 -9.14 4.80
C THR A 270 28.72 -8.80 3.36
N SER A 271 28.60 -9.77 2.45
CA SER A 271 28.90 -9.58 1.04
C SER A 271 27.89 -8.64 0.34
N THR A 272 26.64 -8.61 0.77
CA THR A 272 25.64 -7.68 0.24
C THR A 272 25.84 -6.27 0.77
N LEU A 273 26.27 -6.12 2.03
CA LEU A 273 26.61 -4.83 2.59
C LEU A 273 27.79 -4.19 1.87
N SER A 274 28.85 -4.96 1.57
CA SER A 274 30.02 -4.44 0.85
C SER A 274 29.65 -3.90 -0.54
N THR A 275 28.74 -4.57 -1.25
CA THR A 275 28.26 -4.11 -2.57
C THR A 275 27.32 -2.90 -2.50
N ARG A 276 26.56 -2.74 -1.40
CA ARG A 276 25.65 -1.59 -1.18
C ARG A 276 26.33 -0.33 -0.62
N VAL A 277 27.39 -0.48 0.18
CA VAL A 277 28.12 0.64 0.81
C VAL A 277 29.13 1.27 -0.15
N ILE A 278 29.74 0.47 -1.03
CA ILE A 278 30.50 0.99 -2.17
C ILE A 278 29.50 1.69 -3.12
N PRO A 279 29.81 2.84 -3.76
CA PRO A 279 28.86 3.64 -4.54
C PRO A 279 28.16 2.95 -5.73
N ARG A 280 28.34 1.64 -5.92
CA ARG A 280 28.00 0.89 -7.13
C ARG A 280 26.52 0.52 -7.26
N GLN A 281 25.70 0.41 -6.21
CA GLN A 281 24.28 0.01 -6.37
C GLN A 281 23.33 0.59 -5.31
N ARG A 282 22.93 1.87 -5.44
CA ARG A 282 21.91 2.49 -4.56
C ARG A 282 20.50 2.55 -5.16
N SER A 283 20.29 2.18 -6.42
CA SER A 283 18.96 2.29 -7.04
C SER A 283 18.79 1.27 -8.17
N TYR A 284 17.69 0.51 -8.14
CA TYR A 284 17.27 -0.47 -9.16
C TYR A 284 18.34 -1.54 -9.50
N PRO A 285 18.59 -2.52 -8.60
CA PRO A 285 19.58 -3.57 -8.82
C PRO A 285 19.34 -4.37 -10.10
N GLY A 286 20.41 -4.88 -10.74
CA GLY A 286 20.33 -5.66 -11.98
C GLY A 286 20.18 -4.83 -13.26
N LEU A 287 19.74 -3.56 -13.16
CA LEU A 287 19.49 -2.72 -14.33
C LEU A 287 20.77 -2.38 -15.12
N THR A 288 21.87 -2.11 -14.41
CA THR A 288 23.15 -1.81 -15.06
C THR A 288 23.67 -3.06 -15.77
N GLU A 289 23.50 -4.22 -15.16
CA GLU A 289 23.95 -5.53 -15.65
C GLU A 289 23.18 -5.94 -16.92
N ILE A 290 21.85 -5.87 -16.92
CA ILE A 290 21.03 -6.18 -18.11
C ILE A 290 21.28 -5.19 -19.25
N THR A 291 21.42 -3.89 -18.93
CA THR A 291 21.70 -2.84 -19.92
C THR A 291 23.07 -3.07 -20.57
N ALA A 292 24.10 -3.34 -19.78
CA ALA A 292 25.44 -3.65 -20.29
C ALA A 292 25.49 -4.98 -21.07
N ALA A 293 24.68 -5.97 -20.70
CA ALA A 293 24.55 -7.21 -21.47
C ALA A 293 23.87 -6.96 -22.83
N PHE A 294 22.85 -6.11 -22.87
CA PHE A 294 22.18 -5.72 -24.10
C PHE A 294 23.11 -4.97 -25.06
N TYR A 295 23.87 -3.98 -24.59
CA TYR A 295 24.80 -3.26 -25.46
C TYR A 295 25.92 -4.15 -26.00
N ARG A 296 26.44 -5.06 -25.18
CA ARG A 296 27.42 -6.05 -25.65
C ARG A 296 26.83 -6.96 -26.73
N ALA A 297 25.57 -7.40 -26.58
CA ALA A 297 24.90 -8.23 -27.57
C ALA A 297 24.72 -7.51 -28.91
N ILE A 298 24.41 -6.22 -28.88
CA ILE A 298 24.33 -5.38 -30.08
C ILE A 298 25.71 -5.27 -30.74
N GLN A 299 26.74 -4.92 -29.98
CA GLN A 299 28.11 -4.73 -30.50
C GLN A 299 28.72 -6.01 -31.07
N SER A 300 28.45 -7.17 -30.47
CA SER A 300 28.96 -8.46 -30.91
C SER A 300 28.09 -9.16 -31.96
N GLY A 301 26.86 -8.65 -32.20
CA GLY A 301 25.85 -9.35 -32.99
C GLY A 301 25.32 -10.64 -32.36
N SER A 302 25.55 -10.88 -31.06
CA SER A 302 25.03 -12.05 -30.36
C SER A 302 23.55 -11.90 -29.99
N ALA A 303 22.92 -12.99 -29.57
CA ALA A 303 21.53 -12.98 -29.10
C ALA A 303 21.31 -11.99 -27.93
N PRO A 304 20.11 -11.38 -27.83
CA PRO A 304 19.78 -10.47 -26.74
C PRO A 304 19.80 -11.19 -25.39
N PRO A 305 20.00 -10.45 -24.28
CA PRO A 305 20.15 -11.03 -22.93
C PRO A 305 18.88 -11.75 -22.41
N VAL A 306 17.72 -11.45 -23.00
CA VAL A 306 16.45 -12.15 -22.76
C VAL A 306 15.87 -12.52 -24.12
N SER A 307 15.45 -13.78 -24.28
CA SER A 307 14.94 -14.26 -25.56
C SER A 307 13.53 -13.71 -25.87
N PRO A 308 13.18 -13.50 -27.15
CA PRO A 308 11.81 -13.14 -27.55
C PRO A 308 10.75 -14.10 -27.01
N ASP A 309 11.05 -15.40 -26.98
CA ASP A 309 10.12 -16.42 -26.46
C ASP A 309 9.83 -16.25 -24.96
N SER A 310 10.84 -15.89 -24.16
CA SER A 310 10.67 -15.63 -22.72
C SER A 310 9.88 -14.35 -22.48
N ILE A 311 10.08 -13.31 -23.31
CA ILE A 311 9.29 -12.07 -23.27
C ILE A 311 7.81 -12.39 -23.51
N LEU A 312 7.52 -13.16 -24.56
CA LEU A 312 6.15 -13.55 -24.91
C LEU A 312 5.52 -14.47 -23.86
N ALA A 313 6.26 -15.45 -23.34
CA ALA A 313 5.76 -16.32 -22.29
C ALA A 313 5.41 -15.54 -21.01
N THR A 314 6.28 -14.60 -20.61
CA THR A 314 6.03 -13.70 -19.48
C THR A 314 4.77 -12.87 -19.72
N GLN A 315 4.63 -12.27 -20.90
CA GLN A 315 3.46 -11.44 -21.23
C GLN A 315 2.17 -12.27 -21.24
N ARG A 316 2.18 -13.48 -21.81
CA ARG A 316 1.01 -14.38 -21.82
C ARG A 316 0.54 -14.72 -20.41
N ILE A 317 1.46 -15.08 -19.51
CA ILE A 317 1.13 -15.37 -18.11
C ILE A 317 0.54 -14.13 -17.43
N CYS A 318 1.14 -12.95 -17.64
CA CYS A 318 0.63 -11.70 -17.09
C CYS A 318 -0.78 -11.38 -17.61
N ASP A 319 -1.05 -11.52 -18.90
CA ASP A 319 -2.36 -11.27 -19.51
C ASP A 319 -3.43 -12.24 -19.00
N GLN A 320 -3.10 -13.53 -18.86
CA GLN A 320 -4.02 -14.53 -18.31
C GLN A 320 -4.42 -14.21 -16.86
N ILE A 321 -3.45 -13.80 -16.04
CA ILE A 321 -3.72 -13.36 -14.66
C ILE A 321 -4.52 -12.04 -14.67
N ALA A 322 -4.15 -11.10 -15.54
CA ALA A 322 -4.84 -9.81 -15.68
C ALA A 322 -6.31 -9.98 -16.07
N ALA A 323 -6.64 -10.95 -16.94
CA ALA A 323 -8.00 -11.25 -17.33
C ALA A 323 -8.89 -11.71 -16.16
N VAL A 324 -8.30 -12.36 -15.15
CA VAL A 324 -9.01 -12.74 -13.91
C VAL A 324 -9.15 -11.56 -12.95
N ILE A 325 -8.15 -10.67 -12.89
CA ILE A 325 -8.16 -9.46 -12.05
C ILE A 325 -9.13 -8.39 -12.59
N LEU A 326 -9.13 -8.20 -13.90
CA LEU A 326 -9.94 -7.23 -14.65
C LEU A 326 -10.94 -8.00 -15.51
N PRO A 327 -12.00 -8.61 -14.93
CA PRO A 327 -13.01 -9.27 -15.74
C PRO A 327 -13.54 -8.28 -16.77
N THR A 328 -13.49 -8.70 -18.03
CA THR A 328 -13.71 -7.86 -19.20
C THR A 328 -15.01 -7.08 -19.07
N THR A 329 -14.94 -5.74 -19.04
CA THR A 329 -16.05 -4.87 -19.46
C THR A 329 -16.15 -4.93 -20.98
N GLY A 330 -16.40 -6.13 -21.51
CA GLY A 330 -16.53 -6.45 -22.92
C GLY A 330 -17.99 -6.38 -23.35
N THR A 331 -18.53 -5.17 -23.34
CA THR A 331 -19.66 -4.62 -24.10
C THR A 331 -19.98 -3.30 -23.41
N ALA A 332 -20.30 -2.27 -24.19
CA ALA A 332 -21.02 -1.11 -23.67
C ALA A 332 -22.39 -1.61 -23.15
N ALA A 333 -22.39 -2.16 -21.95
CA ALA A 333 -23.58 -2.49 -21.23
C ALA A 333 -24.13 -1.19 -20.65
N PRO A 334 -25.44 -0.97 -20.75
CA PRO A 334 -26.09 0.27 -20.35
C PRO A 334 -25.76 0.54 -18.88
N VAL A 335 -25.84 1.82 -18.49
CA VAL A 335 -26.05 2.24 -17.09
C VAL A 335 -26.81 1.12 -16.38
N ARG A 336 -26.14 0.33 -15.52
CA ARG A 336 -26.80 -0.80 -14.85
C ARG A 336 -28.00 -0.19 -14.15
N PRO A 337 -29.22 -0.69 -14.40
CA PRO A 337 -30.37 -0.19 -13.69
C PRO A 337 -30.06 -0.36 -12.20
N VAL A 338 -30.16 0.77 -11.49
CA VAL A 338 -30.25 0.82 -10.04
C VAL A 338 -31.11 -0.37 -9.61
N PRO A 339 -30.60 -1.31 -8.78
CA PRO A 339 -31.43 -2.41 -8.30
C PRO A 339 -32.70 -1.78 -7.72
N PRO A 340 -33.88 -2.40 -7.93
CA PRO A 340 -35.15 -1.82 -7.51
C PRO A 340 -34.98 -1.39 -6.07
N THR A 341 -35.17 -0.09 -5.90
CA THR A 341 -35.17 0.64 -4.65
C THR A 341 -35.81 -0.28 -3.61
N ILE A 342 -35.13 -0.57 -2.49
CA ILE A 342 -35.88 -0.88 -1.29
C ILE A 342 -36.73 0.37 -1.09
N ALA A 343 -37.99 0.30 -1.52
CA ALA A 343 -38.95 1.35 -1.38
C ALA A 343 -39.05 1.64 0.12
N THR A 344 -38.33 2.66 0.56
CA THR A 344 -38.50 3.26 1.86
C THR A 344 -38.52 4.75 1.58
N GLY A 345 -39.67 5.38 1.83
CA GLY A 345 -39.77 6.82 1.76
C GLY A 345 -38.63 7.46 2.58
N GLY A 346 -37.83 8.31 1.93
CA GLY A 346 -37.00 9.33 2.57
C GLY A 346 -36.10 8.96 3.77
N SER A 347 -35.51 7.76 3.85
CA SER A 347 -34.77 7.32 5.07
C SER A 347 -33.28 6.99 4.89
N ALA A 348 -32.72 7.10 3.67
CA ALA A 348 -31.33 6.73 3.43
C ALA A 348 -30.31 7.69 4.07
N VAL A 349 -29.14 7.18 4.46
CA VAL A 349 -28.01 7.99 4.95
C VAL A 349 -26.92 8.04 3.87
N ALA A 350 -26.52 9.26 3.47
CA ALA A 350 -25.42 9.43 2.55
C ALA A 350 -24.10 9.52 3.31
N VAL A 351 -23.06 8.82 2.84
CA VAL A 351 -21.71 8.89 3.41
C VAL A 351 -20.73 9.31 2.33
N THR A 352 -20.03 10.42 2.56
CA THR A 352 -18.91 10.84 1.69
C THR A 352 -17.59 10.32 2.23
N GLY A 353 -16.58 10.15 1.36
CA GLY A 353 -15.31 9.53 1.79
C GLY A 353 -15.53 8.07 2.21
N ALA A 354 -16.55 7.43 1.63
CA ALA A 354 -17.04 6.11 1.98
C ALA A 354 -16.02 4.98 1.74
N THR A 355 -15.00 5.19 0.91
CA THR A 355 -13.88 4.25 0.72
C THR A 355 -12.65 4.61 1.56
N GLY A 356 -12.73 5.65 2.39
CA GLY A 356 -11.65 6.12 3.23
C GLY A 356 -11.52 5.36 4.56
N LEU A 357 -10.52 5.75 5.36
CA LEU A 357 -10.20 5.11 6.65
C LEU A 357 -11.41 5.05 7.59
N LEU A 358 -12.12 6.17 7.78
CA LEU A 358 -13.27 6.25 8.69
C LEU A 358 -14.59 5.97 7.97
N GLY A 359 -14.77 6.51 6.76
CA GLY A 359 -16.04 6.42 6.04
C GLY A 359 -16.45 4.98 5.70
N SER A 360 -15.51 4.10 5.36
CA SER A 360 -15.82 2.69 5.06
C SER A 360 -16.38 1.95 6.27
N GLU A 361 -15.88 2.23 7.46
CA GLU A 361 -16.39 1.63 8.69
C GLU A 361 -17.75 2.23 9.08
N VAL A 362 -17.97 3.54 8.84
CA VAL A 362 -19.29 4.18 9.03
C VAL A 362 -20.35 3.54 8.13
N VAL A 363 -20.01 3.28 6.86
CA VAL A 363 -20.91 2.57 5.94
C VAL A 363 -21.25 1.19 6.49
N ARG A 364 -20.26 0.40 6.95
CA ARG A 364 -20.51 -0.91 7.55
C ARG A 364 -21.42 -0.84 8.78
N GLU A 365 -21.18 0.09 9.69
CA GLU A 365 -21.98 0.24 10.91
C GLU A 365 -23.44 0.65 10.57
N LEU A 366 -23.65 1.53 9.59
CA LEU A 366 -24.99 1.91 9.12
C LEU A 366 -25.72 0.73 8.42
N THR A 367 -25.00 -0.02 7.57
CA THR A 367 -25.56 -1.21 6.91
C THR A 367 -25.91 -2.30 7.93
N HIS A 368 -25.06 -2.52 8.94
CA HIS A 368 -25.34 -3.46 10.03
C HIS A 368 -26.54 -3.03 10.89
N ALA A 369 -26.79 -1.72 11.00
CA ALA A 369 -27.99 -1.18 11.63
C ALA A 369 -29.24 -1.27 10.75
N GLY A 370 -29.17 -1.94 9.58
CA GLY A 370 -30.30 -2.11 8.65
C GLY A 370 -30.69 -0.83 7.92
N THR A 371 -29.83 0.19 7.91
CA THR A 371 -30.11 1.47 7.24
C THR A 371 -29.69 1.42 5.77
N ALA A 372 -30.51 1.97 4.89
CA ALA A 372 -30.13 2.16 3.49
C ALA A 372 -28.98 3.18 3.40
N VAL A 373 -27.84 2.76 2.84
CA VAL A 373 -26.65 3.61 2.73
C VAL A 373 -26.37 3.98 1.29
N ARG A 374 -26.14 5.26 1.06
CA ARG A 374 -25.62 5.78 -0.21
C ARG A 374 -24.18 6.26 -0.03
N ALA A 375 -23.23 5.55 -0.63
CA ALA A 375 -21.82 5.86 -0.58
C ALA A 375 -21.43 6.79 -1.76
N VAL A 376 -21.09 8.04 -1.45
CA VAL A 376 -20.53 8.98 -2.45
C VAL A 376 -19.02 8.76 -2.53
N VAL A 377 -18.58 8.29 -3.71
CA VAL A 377 -17.22 7.82 -3.96
C VAL A 377 -16.63 8.51 -5.19
N ARG A 378 -15.32 8.80 -5.20
CA ARG A 378 -14.68 9.44 -6.36
C ARG A 378 -14.55 8.53 -7.58
N ARG A 379 -14.48 7.22 -7.32
CA ARG A 379 -14.37 6.16 -8.33
C ARG A 379 -15.22 4.99 -7.88
N GLU A 380 -15.73 4.22 -8.81
CA GLU A 380 -16.42 2.98 -8.49
C GLU A 380 -15.44 2.01 -7.80
N PRO A 381 -15.77 1.49 -6.61
CA PRO A 381 -14.96 0.47 -5.95
C PRO A 381 -15.01 -0.84 -6.73
N ALA A 382 -13.90 -1.57 -6.72
CA ALA A 382 -13.84 -2.89 -7.35
C ALA A 382 -14.88 -3.84 -6.71
N PRO A 383 -15.33 -4.91 -7.41
CA PRO A 383 -16.39 -5.78 -6.90
C PRO A 383 -16.15 -6.34 -5.49
N TRP A 384 -14.89 -6.57 -5.11
CA TRP A 384 -14.50 -7.05 -3.78
C TRP A 384 -14.38 -5.96 -2.71
N GLU A 385 -14.30 -4.68 -3.09
CA GLU A 385 -14.35 -3.52 -2.19
C GLU A 385 -15.80 -3.11 -1.87
N GLN A 386 -16.77 -3.62 -2.63
CA GLN A 386 -18.19 -3.30 -2.48
C GLN A 386 -18.80 -3.99 -1.25
N ILE A 387 -19.57 -3.23 -0.48
CA ILE A 387 -20.34 -3.73 0.66
C ILE A 387 -21.74 -4.09 0.14
N PRO A 388 -22.20 -5.34 0.35
CA PRO A 388 -23.54 -5.76 -0.07
C PRO A 388 -24.63 -4.83 0.48
N GLY A 389 -25.58 -4.44 -0.38
CA GLY A 389 -26.71 -3.58 -0.01
C GLY A 389 -26.41 -2.07 0.04
N VAL A 390 -25.19 -1.64 -0.30
CA VAL A 390 -24.82 -0.22 -0.39
C VAL A 390 -24.99 0.29 -1.82
N GLU A 391 -25.61 1.46 -1.98
CA GLU A 391 -25.70 2.16 -3.25
C GLU A 391 -24.46 3.04 -3.45
N TYR A 392 -23.70 2.81 -4.52
CA TYR A 392 -22.51 3.61 -4.84
C TYR A 392 -22.83 4.69 -5.86
N VAL A 393 -22.55 5.95 -5.50
CA VAL A 393 -22.65 7.10 -6.40
C VAL A 393 -21.26 7.63 -6.69
N VAL A 394 -20.83 7.49 -7.94
CA VAL A 394 -19.53 7.99 -8.41
C VAL A 394 -19.62 9.50 -8.66
N ALA A 395 -18.94 10.29 -7.82
CA ALA A 395 -18.84 11.74 -7.96
C ALA A 395 -17.51 12.26 -7.39
N ASP A 396 -16.85 13.17 -8.11
CA ASP A 396 -15.74 13.96 -7.57
C ASP A 396 -16.28 15.18 -6.84
N LEU A 397 -16.16 15.21 -5.51
CA LEU A 397 -16.58 16.36 -4.70
C LEU A 397 -15.78 17.64 -5.02
N GLY A 398 -14.60 17.52 -5.64
CA GLY A 398 -13.87 18.69 -6.15
C GLY A 398 -14.62 19.47 -7.25
N ALA A 399 -15.70 18.91 -7.78
CA ALA A 399 -16.63 19.54 -8.73
C ALA A 399 -18.07 19.54 -8.17
N PRO A 400 -18.97 20.39 -8.72
CA PRO A 400 -20.38 20.41 -8.31
C PRO A 400 -21.06 19.04 -8.46
N LEU A 401 -21.84 18.64 -7.46
CA LEU A 401 -22.55 17.36 -7.46
C LEU A 401 -23.84 17.44 -8.27
N ALA A 402 -24.15 16.36 -9.00
CA ALA A 402 -25.44 16.23 -9.67
C ALA A 402 -26.60 16.27 -8.66
N THR A 403 -27.69 16.96 -9.01
CA THR A 403 -28.87 17.15 -8.15
C THR A 403 -29.52 15.85 -7.69
N GLY A 404 -29.35 14.75 -8.44
CA GLY A 404 -29.85 13.42 -8.08
C GLY A 404 -29.02 12.68 -7.03
N ALA A 405 -27.77 13.08 -6.79
CA ALA A 405 -26.82 12.29 -5.99
C ALA A 405 -27.28 12.07 -4.53
N LEU A 406 -27.96 13.05 -3.94
CA LEU A 406 -28.41 12.99 -2.54
C LEU A 406 -29.94 12.87 -2.39
N ARG A 407 -30.66 12.67 -3.50
CA ARG A 407 -32.13 12.60 -3.48
C ARG A 407 -32.59 11.39 -2.66
N GLY A 408 -33.49 11.63 -1.69
CA GLY A 408 -34.03 10.59 -0.81
C GLY A 408 -33.20 10.31 0.44
N CYS A 409 -32.07 11.01 0.63
CA CYS A 409 -31.28 10.93 1.85
C CYS A 409 -31.82 11.88 2.93
N ARG A 410 -31.87 11.43 4.19
CA ARG A 410 -32.28 12.27 5.34
C ARG A 410 -31.10 12.97 6.03
N VAL A 411 -29.95 12.30 6.06
CA VAL A 411 -28.73 12.74 6.75
C VAL A 411 -27.54 12.49 5.84
N VAL A 412 -26.58 13.43 5.80
CA VAL A 412 -25.25 13.21 5.20
C VAL A 412 -24.18 13.15 6.28
N VAL A 413 -23.39 12.08 6.31
CA VAL A 413 -22.15 11.99 7.09
C VAL A 413 -20.98 12.38 6.19
N HIS A 414 -20.43 13.57 6.44
CA HIS A 414 -19.34 14.13 5.65
C HIS A 414 -17.97 13.76 6.21
N CYS A 415 -17.45 12.58 5.84
CA CYS A 415 -16.10 12.13 6.20
C CYS A 415 -15.02 12.51 5.17
N ALA A 416 -15.42 12.95 3.96
CA ALA A 416 -14.46 13.34 2.93
C ALA A 416 -13.70 14.60 3.32
N ALA A 417 -12.37 14.50 3.33
CA ALA A 417 -11.45 15.62 3.43
C ALA A 417 -10.07 15.18 2.95
N GLU A 418 -9.27 16.13 2.49
CA GLU A 418 -7.85 15.86 2.27
C GLU A 418 -7.15 15.64 3.60
N THR A 419 -6.38 14.55 3.69
CA THR A 419 -5.64 14.19 4.92
C THR A 419 -4.14 14.44 4.77
N ARG A 420 -3.64 14.46 3.53
CA ARG A 420 -2.24 14.74 3.19
C ARG A 420 -2.19 15.44 1.84
N GLY A 421 -1.56 16.60 1.75
CA GLY A 421 -1.44 17.28 0.45
C GLY A 421 -0.89 18.69 0.57
N SER A 422 -0.79 19.35 -0.59
CA SER A 422 -0.49 20.78 -0.67
C SER A 422 -1.70 21.61 -0.22
N TRP A 423 -1.47 22.92 -0.05
CA TRP A 423 -2.54 23.89 0.20
C TRP A 423 -3.66 23.81 -0.84
N ASP A 424 -3.32 23.73 -2.13
CA ASP A 424 -4.30 23.62 -3.23
C ASP A 424 -5.13 22.34 -3.14
N ALA A 425 -4.50 21.22 -2.74
CA ALA A 425 -5.22 19.96 -2.54
C ALA A 425 -6.25 20.08 -1.40
N HIS A 426 -5.90 20.77 -0.31
CA HIS A 426 -6.84 21.04 0.78
C HIS A 426 -7.95 22.03 0.40
N GLN A 427 -7.66 23.03 -0.43
CA GLN A 427 -8.68 23.94 -1.00
C GLN A 427 -9.72 23.13 -1.78
N ARG A 428 -9.28 22.37 -2.78
CA ARG A 428 -10.17 21.59 -3.66
C ARG A 428 -10.90 20.47 -2.93
N ASN A 429 -10.19 19.63 -2.18
CA ASN A 429 -10.71 18.35 -1.68
C ASN A 429 -11.31 18.43 -0.26
N SER A 430 -11.13 19.55 0.45
CA SER A 430 -11.79 19.78 1.75
C SER A 430 -12.77 20.95 1.66
N ILE A 431 -12.33 22.14 1.28
CA ILE A 431 -13.16 23.36 1.36
C ILE A 431 -14.19 23.39 0.23
N ASP A 432 -13.75 23.31 -1.02
CA ASP A 432 -14.64 23.36 -2.19
C ASP A 432 -15.54 22.11 -2.22
N ALA A 433 -14.99 20.95 -1.82
CA ALA A 433 -15.75 19.73 -1.62
C ALA A 433 -16.89 19.87 -0.60
N THR A 434 -16.65 20.52 0.54
CA THR A 434 -17.70 20.82 1.52
C THR A 434 -18.75 21.78 0.92
N ARG A 435 -18.33 22.80 0.16
CA ARG A 435 -19.26 23.72 -0.53
C ARG A 435 -20.21 22.97 -1.46
N HIS A 436 -19.65 22.20 -2.40
CA HIS A 436 -20.42 21.48 -3.39
C HIS A 436 -21.39 20.47 -2.75
N LEU A 437 -20.95 19.80 -1.68
CA LEU A 437 -21.79 18.87 -0.95
C LEU A 437 -22.98 19.56 -0.29
N LEU A 438 -22.77 20.69 0.40
CA LEU A 438 -23.83 21.40 1.11
C LEU A 438 -24.84 22.01 0.12
N SER A 439 -24.37 22.61 -0.97
CA SER A 439 -25.25 23.09 -2.04
C SER A 439 -26.12 21.97 -2.63
N ALA A 440 -25.52 20.80 -2.88
CA ALA A 440 -26.26 19.63 -3.38
C ALA A 440 -27.23 19.06 -2.33
N ALA A 441 -26.85 19.07 -1.05
CA ALA A 441 -27.70 18.61 0.05
C ALA A 441 -28.95 19.50 0.19
N ALA A 442 -28.78 20.82 0.12
CA ALA A 442 -29.89 21.78 0.13
C ALA A 442 -30.81 21.60 -1.09
N ALA A 443 -30.24 21.46 -2.29
CA ALA A 443 -31.01 21.20 -3.51
C ALA A 443 -31.80 19.88 -3.45
N ALA A 444 -31.24 18.86 -2.79
CA ALA A 444 -31.89 17.57 -2.57
C ALA A 444 -32.85 17.54 -1.35
N ARG A 445 -33.02 18.67 -0.65
CA ARG A 445 -33.82 18.83 0.58
C ARG A 445 -33.39 17.91 1.73
N VAL A 446 -32.10 17.63 1.82
CA VAL A 446 -31.52 16.97 3.00
C VAL A 446 -31.52 17.97 4.15
N ARG A 447 -31.99 17.59 5.34
CA ARG A 447 -32.08 18.52 6.49
C ARG A 447 -30.83 18.49 7.38
N ALA A 448 -30.14 17.36 7.44
CA ALA A 448 -29.17 17.08 8.49
C ALA A 448 -27.79 16.71 7.94
N ILE A 449 -26.75 17.35 8.46
CA ILE A 449 -25.35 17.13 8.08
C ILE A 449 -24.53 16.84 9.33
N VAL A 450 -23.78 15.74 9.32
CA VAL A 450 -22.73 15.45 10.31
C VAL A 450 -21.37 15.74 9.66
N HIS A 451 -20.74 16.85 10.01
CA HIS A 451 -19.45 17.27 9.48
C HIS A 451 -18.29 16.75 10.33
N VAL A 452 -17.36 16.00 9.72
CA VAL A 452 -16.18 15.46 10.43
C VAL A 452 -14.99 16.40 10.30
N SER A 453 -14.70 17.13 11.37
CA SER A 453 -13.56 18.04 11.51
C SER A 453 -12.36 17.34 12.18
N SER A 454 -11.64 18.00 13.09
CA SER A 454 -10.53 17.45 13.88
C SER A 454 -10.30 18.27 15.14
N LEU A 455 -9.89 17.64 16.25
CA LEU A 455 -9.45 18.36 17.46
C LEU A 455 -8.27 19.32 17.21
N GLY A 456 -7.51 19.13 16.12
CA GLY A 456 -6.41 20.01 15.76
C GLY A 456 -6.82 21.46 15.43
N VAL A 457 -8.11 21.72 15.18
CA VAL A 457 -8.63 23.04 14.79
C VAL A 457 -8.83 23.99 15.96
N LEU A 458 -8.79 23.51 17.20
CA LEU A 458 -9.04 24.31 18.41
C LEU A 458 -7.96 25.38 18.65
N ALA A 459 -8.34 26.51 19.22
CA ALA A 459 -7.41 27.55 19.63
C ALA A 459 -6.39 27.02 20.65
N ASP A 460 -5.15 27.52 20.60
CA ASP A 460 -4.16 27.15 21.63
C ASP A 460 -4.53 27.85 22.93
N GLY A 461 -4.72 27.08 24.01
CA GLY A 461 -4.99 27.58 25.37
C GLY A 461 -3.85 28.40 26.01
N ALA A 462 -2.87 28.89 25.24
CA ALA A 462 -1.84 29.77 25.77
C ALA A 462 -2.38 31.16 26.17
N SER A 463 -3.59 31.55 25.72
CA SER A 463 -4.21 32.83 26.09
C SER A 463 -5.47 32.71 26.95
N GLN A 464 -6.06 31.53 27.14
CA GLN A 464 -7.30 31.38 27.92
C GLN A 464 -7.29 30.09 28.78
N ARG A 465 -7.00 30.28 30.08
CA ARG A 465 -7.22 29.40 31.26
C ARG A 465 -6.60 27.98 31.25
N LYS A 466 -6.17 27.54 32.45
CA LYS A 466 -5.57 26.21 32.77
C LYS A 466 -6.49 24.99 32.52
N ALA A 467 -7.69 25.16 31.95
CA ALA A 467 -8.67 24.08 31.80
C ALA A 467 -8.47 23.33 30.47
N ALA A 468 -8.81 22.04 30.44
CA ALA A 468 -8.82 21.26 29.21
C ALA A 468 -9.92 21.80 28.27
N PRO A 469 -9.68 21.91 26.96
CA PRO A 469 -10.69 22.34 26.00
C PRO A 469 -11.89 21.39 25.98
N ASP A 470 -13.07 21.98 26.15
CA ASP A 470 -14.39 21.37 26.04
C ASP A 470 -15.07 21.75 24.71
N GLU A 471 -16.28 21.26 24.45
CA GLU A 471 -17.00 21.56 23.21
C GLU A 471 -17.42 23.03 23.04
N SER A 472 -17.32 23.86 24.09
CA SER A 472 -17.54 25.31 24.01
C SER A 472 -16.30 26.07 23.51
N THR A 473 -15.15 25.40 23.48
CA THR A 473 -13.88 26.01 23.07
C THR A 473 -13.92 26.39 21.58
N PRO A 474 -13.69 27.67 21.23
CA PRO A 474 -13.76 28.12 19.85
C PRO A 474 -12.59 27.58 19.01
N PRO A 475 -12.79 27.40 17.70
CA PRO A 475 -11.69 27.11 16.78
C PRO A 475 -10.63 28.22 16.77
N ALA A 476 -9.40 27.89 16.40
CA ALA A 476 -8.30 28.84 16.30
C ALA A 476 -8.64 29.98 15.33
N PRO A 477 -8.30 31.26 15.65
CA PRO A 477 -8.60 32.38 14.76
C PRO A 477 -7.83 32.28 13.43
N ASN A 478 -6.56 31.85 13.46
CA ASN A 478 -5.73 31.58 12.28
C ASN A 478 -5.12 30.17 12.34
N SER A 479 -5.16 29.46 11.22
CA SER A 479 -4.68 28.07 11.06
C SER A 479 -3.61 27.88 9.99
N GLN A 480 -3.31 28.90 9.17
CA GLN A 480 -2.28 28.77 8.12
C GLN A 480 -0.89 28.46 8.72
N ASP A 481 -0.60 28.96 9.92
CA ASP A 481 0.67 28.66 10.61
C ASP A 481 0.74 27.24 11.20
N ARG A 482 -0.36 26.46 11.10
CA ARG A 482 -0.49 25.11 11.65
C ARG A 482 -0.46 24.01 10.57
N GLY A 483 -0.21 24.41 9.33
CA GLY A 483 -0.04 23.53 8.19
C GLY A 483 -1.33 23.23 7.40
N PRO A 484 -1.20 22.68 6.17
CA PRO A 484 -2.32 22.55 5.23
C PRO A 484 -3.51 21.73 5.77
N TYR A 485 -3.24 20.67 6.53
CA TYR A 485 -4.29 19.81 7.10
C TYR A 485 -5.18 20.52 8.10
N VAL A 486 -4.57 21.21 9.08
CA VAL A 486 -5.33 21.94 10.11
C VAL A 486 -6.09 23.10 9.50
N TRP A 487 -5.48 23.79 8.53
CA TRP A 487 -6.14 24.84 7.78
C TRP A 487 -7.35 24.33 6.99
N GLY A 488 -7.19 23.28 6.19
CA GLY A 488 -8.28 22.72 5.38
C GLY A 488 -9.46 22.24 6.24
N LYS A 489 -9.18 21.61 7.40
CA LYS A 489 -10.23 21.18 8.35
C LYS A 489 -10.92 22.35 9.05
N LEU A 490 -10.19 23.39 9.42
CA LEU A 490 -10.78 24.57 10.06
C LEU A 490 -11.69 25.34 9.08
N GLU A 491 -11.18 25.61 7.88
CA GLU A 491 -11.94 26.38 6.89
C GLU A 491 -13.16 25.59 6.37
N SER A 492 -13.06 24.26 6.24
CA SER A 492 -14.23 23.44 5.93
C SER A 492 -15.28 23.46 7.04
N GLU A 493 -14.87 23.44 8.32
CA GLU A 493 -15.79 23.53 9.46
C GLU A 493 -16.52 24.88 9.50
N ARG A 494 -15.76 25.99 9.36
CA ARG A 494 -16.33 27.35 9.29
C ARG A 494 -17.29 27.51 8.12
N LEU A 495 -16.92 26.98 6.96
CA LEU A 495 -17.76 26.98 5.78
C LEU A 495 -19.02 26.16 6.01
N ALA A 496 -18.90 24.98 6.64
CA ALA A 496 -20.04 24.11 6.89
C ALA A 496 -21.08 24.76 7.79
N LEU A 497 -20.66 25.41 8.87
CA LEU A 497 -21.57 26.13 9.78
C LEU A 497 -22.25 27.31 9.07
N ARG A 498 -21.47 28.21 8.45
CA ARG A 498 -22.03 29.40 7.76
C ARG A 498 -22.98 29.03 6.62
N LEU A 499 -22.53 28.17 5.71
CA LEU A 499 -23.34 27.78 4.55
C LEU A 499 -24.52 26.89 4.97
N GLY A 500 -24.39 26.16 6.08
CA GLY A 500 -25.48 25.43 6.69
C GLY A 500 -26.60 26.36 7.13
N GLU A 501 -26.28 27.42 7.86
CA GLU A 501 -27.24 28.46 8.25
C GLU A 501 -27.88 29.15 7.04
N GLU A 502 -27.06 29.57 6.06
CA GLU A 502 -27.53 30.24 4.83
C GLU A 502 -28.50 29.37 4.00
N LEU A 503 -28.27 28.05 3.95
CA LEU A 503 -29.07 27.10 3.17
C LEU A 503 -30.17 26.40 3.98
N GLY A 504 -30.34 26.72 5.27
CA GLY A 504 -31.32 26.08 6.15
C GLY A 504 -31.02 24.62 6.49
N LEU A 505 -29.75 24.22 6.46
CA LEU A 505 -29.26 22.89 6.84
C LEU A 505 -28.87 22.88 8.33
N GLN A 506 -29.25 21.83 9.05
CA GLN A 506 -28.74 21.60 10.40
C GLN A 506 -27.40 20.89 10.32
N VAL A 507 -26.34 21.53 10.82
CA VAL A 507 -24.97 21.00 10.76
C VAL A 507 -24.48 20.69 12.18
N LYS A 508 -24.15 19.41 12.43
CA LYS A 508 -23.48 18.96 13.66
C LYS A 508 -22.03 18.65 13.38
N VAL A 509 -21.13 19.13 14.25
CA VAL A 509 -19.68 19.05 14.05
C VAL A 509 -19.09 18.00 14.98
N VAL A 510 -18.34 17.06 14.41
CA VAL A 510 -17.58 16.07 15.17
C VAL A 510 -16.10 16.33 14.99
N ARG A 511 -15.39 16.57 16.10
CA ARG A 511 -13.94 16.82 16.13
C ARG A 511 -13.24 15.58 16.70
N PRO A 512 -12.84 14.61 15.88
CA PRO A 512 -12.09 13.46 16.35
C PRO A 512 -10.66 13.83 16.77
N GLY A 513 -10.18 13.11 17.79
CA GLY A 513 -8.75 12.99 18.10
C GLY A 513 -8.00 12.18 17.04
N ALA A 514 -6.76 11.79 17.35
CA ALA A 514 -6.04 10.92 16.43
C ALA A 514 -6.71 9.53 16.39
N ILE A 515 -7.20 9.15 15.22
CA ILE A 515 -7.90 7.87 15.01
C ILE A 515 -6.86 6.75 14.95
N ILE A 516 -7.03 5.73 15.79
CA ILE A 516 -6.17 4.55 15.85
C ILE A 516 -6.97 3.28 15.56
N ASP A 517 -6.33 2.26 14.99
CA ASP A 517 -6.90 0.90 14.86
C ASP A 517 -6.07 -0.03 15.73
N SER A 518 -6.67 -0.67 16.73
CA SER A 518 -5.94 -1.59 17.62
C SER A 518 -5.51 -2.88 16.93
N ARG A 519 -6.18 -3.28 15.85
CA ARG A 519 -5.82 -4.45 15.03
C ARG A 519 -4.65 -4.15 14.09
N HIS A 520 -4.58 -2.91 13.58
CA HIS A 520 -3.52 -2.43 12.69
C HIS A 520 -2.94 -1.11 13.22
N PHE A 521 -2.25 -1.19 14.36
CA PHE A 521 -1.85 0.01 15.10
C PHE A 521 -0.71 0.77 14.44
N ASP A 522 -1.04 1.93 13.85
CA ASP A 522 -0.09 2.95 13.44
C ASP A 522 0.03 4.02 14.54
N PRO A 523 1.21 4.23 15.14
CA PRO A 523 1.35 5.14 16.27
C PRO A 523 1.06 6.59 15.85
N PRO A 524 0.21 7.32 16.60
CA PRO A 524 -0.13 8.68 16.25
C PRO A 524 1.11 9.58 16.32
N GLY A 525 1.13 10.62 15.48
CA GLY A 525 2.32 11.44 15.32
C GLY A 525 2.82 12.12 16.61
N ARG A 526 1.95 12.32 17.61
CA ARG A 526 2.31 12.90 18.91
C ARG A 526 2.96 11.90 19.87
N LEU A 527 2.90 10.59 19.59
CA LEU A 527 3.50 9.55 20.41
C LEU A 527 5.02 9.49 20.22
N GLY A 528 5.48 9.56 18.97
CA GLY A 528 6.89 9.39 18.62
C GLY A 528 7.11 9.14 17.14
N ARG A 529 8.32 8.71 16.78
CA ARG A 529 8.69 8.34 15.40
C ARG A 529 9.49 7.04 15.40
N ARG A 530 9.23 6.19 14.42
CA ARG A 530 10.02 4.97 14.17
C ARG A 530 11.26 5.31 13.34
N VAL A 531 12.42 4.81 13.76
CA VAL A 531 13.71 4.88 13.07
C VAL A 531 14.27 3.46 13.03
N GLY A 532 13.97 2.74 11.95
CA GLY A 532 14.35 1.32 11.80
C GLY A 532 13.71 0.44 12.89
N PRO A 533 14.51 -0.33 13.67
CA PRO A 533 14.03 -1.17 14.77
C PRO A 533 13.79 -0.40 16.07
N VAL A 534 14.08 0.91 16.10
CA VAL A 534 13.91 1.75 17.28
C VAL A 534 12.71 2.66 17.09
N PHE A 535 11.86 2.78 18.11
CA PHE A 535 10.82 3.80 18.18
C PHE A 535 11.19 4.82 19.25
N VAL A 536 11.36 6.07 18.82
CA VAL A 536 11.65 7.20 19.72
C VAL A 536 10.32 7.79 20.17
N ALA A 537 9.86 7.39 21.36
CA ALA A 537 8.71 7.97 22.02
C ALA A 537 9.10 9.31 22.65
N VAL A 538 8.27 10.34 22.52
CA VAL A 538 8.61 11.70 22.96
C VAL A 538 7.72 12.15 24.11
N GLY A 539 8.30 12.72 25.16
CA GLY A 539 7.59 13.22 26.33
C GLY A 539 7.55 12.21 27.49
N SER A 540 6.51 12.27 28.32
CA SER A 540 6.38 11.39 29.49
C SER A 540 5.51 10.16 29.17
N PRO A 541 5.85 8.96 29.68
CA PRO A 541 4.99 7.78 29.55
C PRO A 541 3.58 7.95 30.13
N ARG A 542 3.42 8.88 31.09
CA ARG A 542 2.13 9.18 31.75
C ARG A 542 1.27 10.18 30.98
N ASP A 543 1.82 10.87 29.98
CA ASP A 543 1.04 11.81 29.17
C ASP A 543 -0.12 11.08 28.51
N GLN A 544 -1.32 11.62 28.61
CA GLN A 544 -2.47 11.13 27.86
C GLN A 544 -2.48 11.72 26.45
N LEU A 545 -2.97 10.94 25.48
CA LEU A 545 -3.19 11.41 24.13
C LEU A 545 -4.67 11.34 23.78
N ALA A 546 -5.19 12.44 23.22
CA ALA A 546 -6.51 12.52 22.63
C ALA A 546 -6.58 11.65 21.35
N VAL A 547 -6.85 10.36 21.54
CA VAL A 547 -7.01 9.37 20.48
C VAL A 547 -8.41 8.78 20.56
N VAL A 548 -8.90 8.24 19.44
CA VAL A 548 -10.15 7.46 19.40
C VAL A 548 -9.93 6.20 18.60
N GLU A 549 -10.50 5.08 19.05
CA GLU A 549 -10.45 3.85 18.27
C GLU A 549 -11.39 3.96 17.05
N ARG A 550 -10.95 3.48 15.89
CA ARG A 550 -11.64 3.65 14.61
C ARG A 550 -13.08 3.10 14.63
N SER A 551 -13.30 1.91 15.19
CA SER A 551 -14.65 1.34 15.33
C SER A 551 -15.53 2.17 16.27
N LEU A 552 -15.01 2.68 17.40
CA LEU A 552 -15.77 3.58 18.25
C LEU A 552 -16.15 4.88 17.51
N ALA A 553 -15.22 5.44 16.75
CA ALA A 553 -15.48 6.65 15.97
C ALA A 553 -16.56 6.41 14.91
N ALA A 554 -16.48 5.29 14.18
CA ALA A 554 -17.46 4.91 13.16
C ALA A 554 -18.85 4.68 13.76
N ARG A 555 -18.95 3.93 14.86
CA ARG A 555 -20.21 3.72 15.60
C ARG A 555 -20.82 5.02 16.10
N THR A 556 -19.99 5.92 16.61
CA THR A 556 -20.47 7.22 17.09
C THR A 556 -21.04 8.04 15.93
N LEU A 557 -20.38 8.08 14.78
CA LEU A 557 -20.89 8.77 13.58
C LEU A 557 -22.18 8.14 13.04
N ALA A 558 -22.26 6.81 13.02
CA ALA A 558 -23.49 6.10 12.66
C ALA A 558 -24.62 6.44 13.64
N TRP A 559 -24.35 6.39 14.95
CA TRP A 559 -25.31 6.74 15.99
C TRP A 559 -25.82 8.18 15.85
N LEU A 560 -24.93 9.15 15.61
CA LEU A 560 -25.27 10.56 15.38
C LEU A 560 -26.14 10.74 14.13
N ALA A 561 -25.92 9.94 13.08
CA ALA A 561 -26.75 9.98 11.88
C ALA A 561 -28.13 9.35 12.13
N LEU A 562 -28.23 8.35 12.99
CA LEU A 562 -29.50 7.69 13.34
C LEU A 562 -30.34 8.53 14.33
N HIS A 563 -29.69 9.18 15.31
CA HIS A 563 -30.31 9.95 16.40
C HIS A 563 -29.99 11.44 16.24
N PHE A 564 -30.14 11.95 15.02
CA PHE A 564 -29.65 13.29 14.69
C PHE A 564 -30.29 14.36 15.56
N ASP A 565 -31.58 14.31 15.89
CA ASP A 565 -32.23 15.35 16.70
C ASP A 565 -31.73 15.38 18.16
N GLU A 566 -31.45 14.21 18.74
CA GLU A 566 -30.97 14.05 20.14
C GLU A 566 -29.46 14.30 20.29
N ALA A 567 -28.72 14.26 19.17
CA ALA A 567 -27.27 14.42 19.17
C ALA A 567 -26.82 15.81 19.66
N PRO A 568 -25.64 15.95 20.27
CA PRO A 568 -25.06 17.26 20.56
C PRO A 568 -24.66 18.01 19.28
N GLU A 569 -24.73 19.34 19.28
CA GLU A 569 -24.32 20.17 18.12
C GLU A 569 -22.83 20.02 17.78
N THR A 570 -21.98 19.98 18.80
CA THR A 570 -20.54 19.73 18.66
C THR A 570 -20.13 18.57 19.56
N LEU A 571 -19.23 17.70 19.08
CA LEU A 571 -18.70 16.58 19.86
C LEU A 571 -17.18 16.47 19.70
N HIS A 572 -16.45 16.47 20.81
CA HIS A 572 -15.04 16.07 20.84
C HIS A 572 -14.96 14.54 20.92
N LEU A 573 -14.58 13.91 19.81
CA LEU A 573 -14.62 12.45 19.68
C LEU A 573 -13.24 11.85 20.00
N VAL A 574 -13.08 11.49 21.27
CA VAL A 574 -11.89 10.83 21.84
C VAL A 574 -12.30 9.57 22.60
N ALA A 575 -11.35 8.74 23.02
CA ALA A 575 -11.62 7.63 23.92
C ALA A 575 -12.23 8.18 25.23
N PRO A 576 -13.32 7.57 25.75
CA PRO A 576 -13.93 7.97 27.02
C PRO A 576 -12.92 8.02 28.17
N GLN A 577 -11.92 7.13 28.12
CA GLN A 577 -10.74 7.18 28.96
C GLN A 577 -9.51 7.27 28.04
N PRO A 578 -8.91 8.47 27.89
CA PRO A 578 -7.76 8.66 27.02
C PRO A 578 -6.58 7.78 27.47
N PRO A 579 -6.03 6.93 26.59
CA PRO A 579 -4.89 6.09 26.92
C PRO A 579 -3.64 6.94 27.15
N THR A 580 -2.76 6.43 28.02
CA THR A 580 -1.44 7.03 28.20
C THR A 580 -0.52 6.69 27.02
N LYS A 581 0.54 7.48 26.83
CA LYS A 581 1.60 7.13 25.86
C LYS A 581 2.20 5.76 26.17
N ARG A 582 2.28 5.34 27.44
CA ARG A 582 2.71 3.99 27.82
C ARG A 582 1.77 2.91 27.28
N ASP A 583 0.46 3.11 27.37
CA ASP A 583 -0.53 2.15 26.87
C ASP A 583 -0.42 2.00 25.35
N LEU A 584 -0.25 3.12 24.64
CA LEU A 584 -0.05 3.14 23.19
C LEU A 584 1.29 2.51 22.76
N VAL A 585 2.36 2.73 23.52
CA VAL A 585 3.64 2.02 23.32
C VAL A 585 3.51 0.52 23.58
N THR A 586 2.70 0.13 24.57
CA THR A 586 2.42 -1.29 24.86
C THR A 586 1.67 -1.94 23.69
N LEU A 587 0.69 -1.24 23.13
CA LEU A 587 -0.01 -1.68 21.92
C LEU A 587 0.94 -1.78 20.70
N LEU A 588 1.86 -0.82 20.56
CA LEU A 588 2.90 -0.84 19.53
C LEU A 588 3.84 -2.04 19.66
N ARG A 589 4.25 -2.39 20.88
CA ARG A 589 5.12 -3.55 21.15
C ARG A 589 4.40 -4.88 20.96
N ARG A 590 3.10 -4.97 21.25
CA ARG A 590 2.30 -6.18 20.97
C ARG A 590 2.30 -6.54 19.49
N THR A 591 2.28 -5.53 18.62
CA THR A 591 2.32 -5.71 17.16
C THR A 591 3.75 -5.73 16.60
N ASN A 592 4.76 -5.38 17.40
CA ASN A 592 6.17 -5.33 17.01
C ASN A 592 7.05 -5.81 18.20
N PRO A 593 7.18 -7.13 18.45
CA PRO A 593 7.87 -7.65 19.62
C PRO A 593 9.37 -7.27 19.66
N ASP A 594 10.01 -7.18 18.50
CA ASP A 594 11.44 -6.82 18.37
C ASP A 594 11.69 -5.29 18.42
N LEU A 595 10.64 -4.49 18.60
CA LEU A 595 10.77 -3.03 18.57
C LEU A 595 11.39 -2.53 19.87
N THR A 596 12.58 -1.95 19.75
CA THR A 596 13.21 -1.22 20.86
C THR A 596 12.53 0.13 21.00
N VAL A 597 12.12 0.52 22.21
CA VAL A 597 11.49 1.83 22.44
C VAL A 597 12.37 2.66 23.35
N VAL A 598 12.74 3.85 22.89
CA VAL A 598 13.55 4.83 23.61
C VAL A 598 12.67 6.04 23.91
N TRP A 599 12.68 6.50 25.16
CA TRP A 599 11.95 7.70 25.57
C TRP A 599 12.86 8.92 25.51
N LEU A 600 12.46 9.92 24.73
CA LEU A 600 13.13 11.20 24.62
C LEU A 600 12.35 12.26 25.41
N PRO A 601 12.91 12.80 26.52
CA PRO A 601 12.30 13.90 27.25
C PRO A 601 12.05 15.11 26.35
N ARG A 602 10.85 15.70 26.44
CA ARG A 602 10.47 16.86 25.61
C ARG A 602 11.42 18.06 25.81
N ALA A 603 11.99 18.22 27.00
CA ALA A 603 12.94 19.30 27.29
C ALA A 603 14.15 19.29 26.35
N LEU A 604 14.62 18.12 25.92
CA LEU A 604 15.75 17.98 24.99
C LEU A 604 15.40 18.41 23.55
N LEU A 605 14.11 18.51 23.21
CA LEU A 605 13.66 18.98 21.89
C LEU A 605 13.53 20.51 21.82
N LEU A 606 13.50 21.22 22.94
CA LEU A 606 13.38 22.67 22.98
C LEU A 606 14.58 23.38 22.28
N PRO A 607 15.85 23.10 22.60
CA PRO A 607 16.98 23.75 21.93
C PRO A 607 17.05 23.40 20.43
N LEU A 608 16.72 22.16 20.06
CA LEU A 608 16.62 21.73 18.67
C LEU A 608 15.49 22.45 17.93
N ALA A 609 14.38 22.75 18.61
CA ALA A 609 13.28 23.54 18.04
C ALA A 609 13.74 24.96 17.69
N TRP A 610 14.45 25.64 18.60
CA TRP A 610 15.01 26.97 18.34
C TRP A 610 15.95 26.99 17.14
N LEU A 611 16.90 26.04 17.10
CA LEU A 611 17.84 25.92 15.98
C LEU A 611 17.12 25.62 14.66
N SER A 612 16.14 24.71 14.67
CA SER A 612 15.36 24.37 13.48
C SER A 612 14.52 25.54 12.96
N ILE A 613 13.93 26.34 13.85
CA ILE A 613 13.16 27.53 13.50
C ILE A 613 14.07 28.61 12.91
N ALA A 614 15.24 28.84 13.52
CA ALA A 614 16.23 29.78 13.00
C ALA A 614 16.71 29.37 11.60
N LEU A 615 17.06 28.09 11.42
CA LEU A 615 17.50 27.56 10.13
C LEU A 615 16.39 27.61 9.06
N GLN A 616 15.13 27.31 9.42
CA GLN A 616 13.99 27.41 8.51
C GLN A 616 13.71 28.85 8.08
N LYS A 617 13.85 29.82 8.99
CA LYS A 617 13.69 31.25 8.66
C LYS A 617 14.79 31.76 7.72
N VAL A 618 16.00 31.22 7.83
CA VAL A 618 17.12 31.54 6.93
C VAL A 618 16.91 30.90 5.54
N LEU A 619 16.54 29.61 5.49
CA LEU A 619 16.37 28.88 4.23
C LEU A 619 15.07 29.23 3.50
N HIS A 620 14.00 29.56 4.23
CA HIS A 620 12.67 29.80 3.70
C HIS A 620 11.97 30.99 4.41
N PRO A 621 12.44 32.23 4.18
CA PRO A 621 11.96 33.42 4.91
C PRO A 621 10.47 33.74 4.75
N ARG A 622 9.81 33.18 3.73
CA ARG A 622 8.37 33.36 3.44
C ARG A 622 7.46 32.25 3.98
N ARG A 623 8.00 31.22 4.66
CA ARG A 623 7.19 30.10 5.20
C ARG A 623 7.12 30.14 6.73
N PRO A 624 5.95 29.86 7.34
CA PRO A 624 5.85 29.73 8.78
C PRO A 624 6.72 28.56 9.27
N ALA A 625 7.59 28.85 10.24
CA ALA A 625 8.50 27.85 10.80
C ALA A 625 7.75 26.87 11.72
N MET A 626 7.97 25.58 11.55
CA MET A 626 7.32 24.56 12.39
C MET A 626 8.11 24.36 13.67
N ASN A 627 7.45 24.44 14.84
CA ASN A 627 8.07 24.14 16.12
C ASN A 627 7.93 22.64 16.45
N PRO A 628 9.00 21.83 16.36
CA PRO A 628 8.93 20.39 16.62
C PRO A 628 8.54 20.07 18.07
N ALA A 629 8.89 20.89 19.06
CA ALA A 629 8.49 20.66 20.46
C ALA A 629 6.98 20.81 20.67
N ARG A 630 6.30 21.66 19.88
CA ARG A 630 4.83 21.82 19.89
C ARG A 630 4.11 20.63 19.27
N ALA A 631 4.71 19.97 18.28
CA ALA A 631 4.16 18.78 17.64
C ALA A 631 4.01 17.58 18.61
N PHE A 632 4.80 17.53 19.69
CA PHE A 632 4.76 16.46 20.68
C PHE A 632 4.18 16.88 22.04
N ALA A 633 3.64 18.10 22.15
CA ALA A 633 3.02 18.56 23.38
C ALA A 633 1.73 17.76 23.68
N PRO A 634 1.48 17.40 24.96
CA PRO A 634 0.22 16.81 25.37
C PRO A 634 -0.92 17.81 25.14
N GLN A 635 -2.06 17.30 24.67
CA GLN A 635 -3.29 18.06 24.52
C GLN A 635 -4.31 17.44 25.47
N PRO A 636 -4.50 18.00 26.69
CA PRO A 636 -5.64 17.60 27.50
C PRO A 636 -6.92 17.93 26.72
N VAL A 637 -7.96 17.13 26.89
CA VAL A 637 -9.27 17.32 26.26
C VAL A 637 -10.31 16.89 27.30
N ASP A 638 -11.39 17.66 27.42
CA ASP A 638 -12.52 17.24 28.24
C ASP A 638 -13.22 16.04 27.59
N THR A 639 -13.45 14.99 28.38
CA THR A 639 -14.09 13.75 27.94
C THR A 639 -15.49 13.55 28.51
N THR A 640 -16.03 14.48 29.29
CA THR A 640 -17.31 14.31 30.00
C THR A 640 -18.46 13.98 29.04
N ARG A 641 -18.56 14.68 27.89
CA ARG A 641 -19.64 14.44 26.92
C ARG A 641 -19.55 13.07 26.25
N ILE A 642 -18.35 12.66 25.81
CA ILE A 642 -18.16 11.35 25.19
C ILE A 642 -18.28 10.20 26.20
N GLN A 643 -17.94 10.42 27.46
CA GLN A 643 -18.18 9.45 28.55
C GLN A 643 -19.67 9.22 28.78
N ALA A 644 -20.50 10.26 28.71
CA ALA A 644 -21.96 10.14 28.80
C ALA A 644 -22.57 9.46 27.55
N LEU A 645 -22.01 9.72 26.36
CA LEU A 645 -22.52 9.20 25.10
C LEU A 645 -22.10 7.76 24.81
N ALA A 646 -20.89 7.35 25.21
CA ALA A 646 -20.32 6.05 24.86
C ALA A 646 -21.18 4.84 25.25
N PRO A 647 -21.84 4.78 26.42
CA PRO A 647 -22.76 3.69 26.75
C PRO A 647 -23.91 3.55 25.76
N LEU A 648 -24.49 4.66 25.28
CA LEU A 648 -25.58 4.65 24.31
C LEU A 648 -25.12 4.11 22.95
N VAL A 649 -23.94 4.56 22.50
CA VAL A 649 -23.33 4.11 21.24
C VAL A 649 -22.95 2.62 21.28
N LEU A 650 -22.47 2.14 22.42
CA LEU A 650 -22.00 0.75 22.57
C LEU A 650 -23.13 -0.26 22.82
N THR A 651 -24.27 0.16 23.38
CA THR A 651 -25.39 -0.74 23.70
C THR A 651 -26.36 -0.95 22.54
N GLN A 652 -26.43 -0.03 21.57
CA GLN A 652 -27.32 -0.12 20.41
C GLN A 652 -26.75 -0.90 19.21
N SER A 653 -25.50 -1.40 19.27
CA SER A 653 -25.03 -2.37 18.27
C SER A 653 -25.75 -3.71 18.46
N PRO A 654 -26.26 -4.36 17.38
CA PRO A 654 -26.79 -5.71 17.50
C PRO A 654 -25.70 -6.60 18.10
N ARG A 655 -26.04 -7.29 19.19
CA ARG A 655 -25.15 -8.21 19.91
C ARG A 655 -24.42 -9.08 18.87
N ARG A 656 -23.10 -8.91 18.77
CA ARG A 656 -22.25 -9.98 18.23
C ARG A 656 -22.59 -11.22 19.02
N SER A 657 -23.11 -12.23 18.33
CA SER A 657 -23.28 -13.60 18.82
C SER A 657 -22.18 -13.93 19.83
N ALA A 658 -22.59 -14.24 21.06
CA ALA A 658 -21.73 -14.76 22.10
C ALA A 658 -21.16 -16.10 21.64
N ALA A 659 -19.97 -16.06 21.05
CA ALA A 659 -19.11 -17.20 20.84
C ALA A 659 -17.66 -16.75 20.95
N ALA A 660 -17.25 -16.35 22.16
CA ALA A 660 -15.89 -16.49 22.69
C ALA A 660 -15.79 -15.85 24.09
N SER A 661 -15.33 -16.66 25.05
CA SER A 661 -14.78 -16.33 26.36
C SER A 661 -15.71 -15.90 27.51
N SER A 662 -16.03 -16.88 28.35
CA SER A 662 -16.21 -16.70 29.79
C SER A 662 -14.85 -16.86 30.51
N PRO A 663 -14.49 -15.96 31.43
CA PRO A 663 -13.57 -16.33 32.50
C PRO A 663 -14.12 -15.91 33.87
N THR A 664 -14.28 -16.87 34.78
CA THR A 664 -13.94 -16.73 36.21
C THR A 664 -14.21 -18.05 36.93
N GLY A 665 -13.18 -18.61 37.53
CA GLY A 665 -13.21 -19.73 38.46
C GLY A 665 -11.88 -19.73 39.19
N ALA A 666 -11.83 -19.02 40.31
CA ALA A 666 -10.66 -18.81 41.15
C ALA A 666 -10.13 -20.12 41.73
N VAL A 667 -8.80 -20.29 41.74
CA VAL A 667 -8.12 -21.39 42.43
C VAL A 667 -7.47 -20.82 43.69
N THR A 668 -7.99 -21.23 44.84
CA THR A 668 -7.30 -21.19 46.13
C THR A 668 -7.17 -22.60 46.66
N GLY A 669 -5.92 -23.09 46.76
CA GLY A 669 -5.39 -23.81 47.92
C GLY A 669 -5.76 -25.28 48.19
N ALA A 670 -4.70 -26.09 48.19
CA ALA A 670 -4.39 -27.20 49.10
C ALA A 670 -4.88 -28.64 48.77
N GLY A 671 -3.91 -29.58 48.80
CA GLY A 671 -4.09 -30.86 49.48
C GLY A 671 -4.09 -32.14 48.64
N GLU A 672 -2.91 -32.78 48.58
CA GLU A 672 -2.66 -34.24 48.68
C GLU A 672 -3.11 -35.22 47.57
N ASP A 673 -2.08 -35.90 47.02
CA ASP A 673 -2.08 -37.19 46.33
C ASP A 673 -2.47 -38.33 47.30
N PRO A 674 -3.18 -39.38 46.85
CA PRO A 674 -2.47 -40.65 46.77
C PRO A 674 -2.83 -41.54 45.56
N ARG A 675 -1.78 -42.17 45.02
CA ARG A 675 -1.74 -43.31 44.08
C ARG A 675 -2.77 -44.42 44.37
N PRO A 676 -3.03 -45.29 43.38
CA PRO A 676 -2.48 -46.66 43.51
C PRO A 676 -1.91 -47.29 42.21
N ARG A 677 -1.12 -48.35 42.44
CA ARG A 677 -0.35 -49.20 41.53
C ARG A 677 -1.19 -50.33 40.86
N PRO A 678 -0.64 -51.05 39.86
CA PRO A 678 -1.37 -51.89 38.91
C PRO A 678 -1.45 -53.38 39.31
N ARG A 679 -2.36 -54.14 38.66
CA ARG A 679 -2.38 -55.61 38.67
C ARG A 679 -2.27 -56.16 37.25
N GLY A 680 -1.35 -57.11 37.06
CA GLY A 680 -1.17 -57.86 35.83
C GLY A 680 -1.92 -59.19 35.80
N HIS A 681 -1.90 -59.83 34.64
CA HIS A 681 -2.03 -61.28 34.52
C HIS A 681 -1.24 -61.80 33.31
N GLN A 682 -0.75 -63.03 33.47
CA GLN A 682 0.26 -63.73 32.68
C GLN A 682 -0.32 -64.49 31.47
N GLY A 683 0.46 -64.54 30.38
CA GLY A 683 0.86 -65.72 29.60
C GLY A 683 -0.18 -66.71 29.03
N SER A 684 -0.19 -66.88 27.70
CA SER A 684 0.40 -68.03 26.97
C SER A 684 0.07 -67.94 25.46
N SER A 685 1.07 -68.03 24.58
CA SER A 685 1.28 -69.14 23.62
C SER A 685 0.18 -69.36 22.56
N LEU A 686 0.44 -69.00 21.29
CA LEU A 686 0.50 -69.90 20.11
C LEU A 686 0.32 -69.17 18.76
N ALA A 687 1.33 -69.36 17.90
CA ALA A 687 1.26 -69.72 16.48
C ALA A 687 0.46 -68.89 15.43
N ARG A 688 1.25 -68.42 14.45
CA ARG A 688 1.17 -68.66 13.00
C ARG A 688 -0.04 -68.12 12.17
N ARG A 689 0.40 -67.37 11.15
CA ARG A 689 0.16 -67.55 9.69
C ARG A 689 -1.08 -66.90 9.05
N ILE A 690 -0.74 -66.07 8.05
CA ILE A 690 -1.21 -66.09 6.65
C ILE A 690 -2.51 -65.31 6.32
N SER A 691 -2.26 -64.11 5.76
CA SER A 691 -2.73 -63.53 4.49
C SER A 691 -4.21 -63.38 4.11
N GLY A 692 -4.45 -62.25 3.42
CA GLY A 692 -5.52 -61.97 2.47
C GLY A 692 -6.26 -60.70 2.88
N GLU A 693 -6.34 -59.62 2.11
CA GLU A 693 -5.82 -59.23 0.78
C GLU A 693 -5.71 -57.70 0.82
#